data_AF-A0A954ZG76-F1
#
_entry.id   AF-A0A954ZG76-F1
#
_cell.length_a   1.000
_cell.length_b   1.000
_cell.length_c   1.000
_cell.angle_alpha   90.00
_cell.angle_beta   90.00
_cell.angle_gamma   90.00
#
_symmetry.space_group_name_H-M   'P 1'
#
loop_
_entity.id
_entity.type
_entity.pdbx_description
1 polymer ?
#
loop_
_entity_poly.entity_id
_entity_poly.type
_entity_poly.pdbx_seq_one_letter_code
_entity_poly.pdbx_strand_id
1 'polypeptide(L)'
;MHTRSEHAELVPMARIAPPRRNSGTNTNVDELDPAGEFAAAVDDLAATAVMPPNTDWASPQVQAWRSRVTMGMAAFTGMILAVGAIGYVATQRSTADQSAAATSPLSSPDTHAPAIDPTGHEVDSEEDGKAPEGDTTEGDTTEGDTTDETADVEETEQGTAAEASVAVGADVERSVVDSAIPSDTNSSDTNLSDTNLSDTEPDPATGPEAAESNIASRETAEQPSDATAIESPSELDDSVEGVDPLFDAIEAAPNRNLFAELAGLSETDIADMSLTPPTTEVAPEPVDPETVAFFDRGSPSVPRFAVEQPTMRPVNVPERLRDPVAAIKLDSVRLSDFVNFITDVSTIPVTLDVDALNRLGLAPQAPITVAQRDTTVEGLLKEAIAPLELEVTPTELGVVITTPETSQQQREKQYPVMDLLGTDERSTRTIAYHLRMLTGAGRWEKFGGRDSLTIVNQQMTVNSNDAGHTEVQRLLNQLRIARGLAVQSEQPERWYSGTTRVRRCQQQLSQEVTLYAVRSIAFRELVQELESRTSFQIVVNWQALAEAGWPWDTPRTLSVQALPLDTTLEKLLGPMQLTFRVVDDELLEITTLADELQKMDTEWYDVSNMIPRLPAGKSIEQHVHEVVGIRHFDVGGGMGHVYLDEPSQKLFVRLPQSLQFLVERSFLNALDARQAATR
;
A
#
# COMPACT_ATOMS: atom_id res chain seq x y z
N MET A 1 1.21 -56.55 -55.88
CA MET A 1 0.08 -56.88 -56.80
C MET A 1 -0.73 -55.61 -57.01
N HIS A 2 -0.86 -55.20 -58.29
CA HIS A 2 -1.75 -54.21 -58.96
C HIS A 2 -2.20 -52.93 -58.22
N THR A 3 -1.70 -51.72 -58.52
CA THR A 3 -1.90 -50.77 -59.67
C THR A 3 -3.22 -49.98 -59.70
N ARG A 4 -3.14 -48.64 -59.50
CA ARG A 4 -3.90 -47.53 -60.15
C ARG A 4 -3.40 -46.19 -59.56
N SER A 5 -2.57 -45.37 -60.22
CA SER A 5 -2.72 -44.44 -61.39
C SER A 5 -3.73 -43.30 -61.25
N GLU A 6 -3.15 -42.10 -61.08
CA GLU A 6 -3.45 -40.78 -61.69
C GLU A 6 -4.82 -40.09 -61.49
N HIS A 7 -4.81 -38.87 -60.93
CA HIS A 7 -4.77 -37.64 -61.73
C HIS A 7 -4.53 -36.38 -60.87
N ALA A 8 -3.64 -35.52 -61.36
CA ALA A 8 -3.36 -34.18 -60.88
C ALA A 8 -4.23 -33.14 -61.62
N GLU A 9 -4.67 -32.09 -60.93
CA GLU A 9 -5.17 -30.86 -61.54
C GLU A 9 -4.56 -29.63 -60.87
N LEU A 10 -3.98 -28.77 -61.70
CA LEU A 10 -3.30 -27.50 -61.44
C LEU A 10 -4.23 -26.35 -61.78
N VAL A 11 -4.37 -25.33 -60.92
CA VAL A 11 -4.94 -24.01 -61.28
C VAL A 11 -4.22 -22.90 -60.47
N PRO A 12 -3.96 -21.69 -61.03
CA PRO A 12 -2.66 -21.03 -60.89
C PRO A 12 -2.62 -19.74 -60.04
N MET A 13 -1.37 -19.33 -59.79
CA MET A 13 -0.91 -18.07 -59.21
C MET A 13 -1.49 -16.80 -59.84
N ALA A 14 -1.85 -15.82 -59.00
CA ALA A 14 -1.99 -14.41 -59.35
C ALA A 14 -0.80 -13.61 -58.80
N ARG A 15 -0.03 -12.99 -59.70
CA ARG A 15 1.08 -12.07 -59.43
C ARG A 15 0.53 -10.67 -59.16
N ILE A 16 0.90 -10.07 -58.02
CA ILE A 16 0.68 -8.64 -57.75
C ILE A 16 1.94 -7.86 -58.14
N ALA A 17 1.75 -6.84 -58.98
CA ALA A 17 2.78 -5.97 -59.53
C ALA A 17 3.13 -4.81 -58.58
N PRO A 18 4.37 -4.27 -58.62
CA PRO A 18 4.76 -3.10 -57.83
C PRO A 18 4.34 -1.78 -58.50
N PRO A 19 4.08 -0.70 -57.74
CA PRO A 19 3.67 0.58 -58.29
C PRO A 19 4.83 1.34 -58.95
N ARG A 20 4.49 1.98 -60.05
CA ARG A 20 5.36 2.77 -60.93
C ARG A 20 5.79 4.10 -60.31
N ARG A 21 7.08 4.41 -60.49
CA ARG A 21 7.67 5.76 -60.48
C ARG A 21 6.88 6.71 -61.38
N ASN A 22 6.57 7.90 -60.86
CA ASN A 22 6.20 9.05 -61.67
C ASN A 22 7.27 10.14 -61.48
N SER A 23 7.79 10.62 -62.60
CA SER A 23 8.85 11.63 -62.70
C SER A 23 8.39 12.75 -63.63
N GLY A 24 8.57 13.99 -63.19
CA GLY A 24 8.34 15.23 -63.94
C GLY A 24 7.62 16.24 -63.05
N THR A 25 7.97 17.51 -62.94
CA THR A 25 8.92 18.37 -63.67
C THR A 25 9.12 19.65 -62.85
N ASN A 26 10.31 20.25 -62.97
CA ASN A 26 10.69 21.56 -62.44
C ASN A 26 9.74 22.70 -62.82
N THR A 27 9.56 23.65 -61.90
CA THR A 27 9.45 25.08 -62.22
C THR A 27 10.02 25.93 -61.08
N ASN A 28 11.00 26.75 -61.44
CA ASN A 28 11.61 27.84 -60.66
C ASN A 28 10.58 28.85 -60.15
N VAL A 29 10.75 29.34 -58.92
CA VAL A 29 10.46 30.74 -58.55
C VAL A 29 11.46 31.20 -57.46
N ASP A 30 12.26 32.18 -57.84
CA ASP A 30 12.88 33.29 -57.09
C ASP A 30 13.26 33.13 -55.60
N GLU A 31 14.57 32.92 -55.43
CA GLU A 31 15.51 33.69 -54.60
C GLU A 31 15.00 35.02 -54.00
N LEU A 32 14.79 35.03 -52.68
CA LEU A 32 14.89 36.22 -51.84
C LEU A 32 15.60 35.85 -50.53
N ASP A 33 16.87 36.22 -50.48
CA ASP A 33 17.71 36.37 -49.30
C ASP A 33 17.18 37.56 -48.46
N PRO A 34 17.04 37.41 -47.13
CA PRO A 34 17.90 38.24 -46.30
C PRO A 34 18.43 37.52 -45.05
N ALA A 35 19.64 37.00 -45.15
CA ALA A 35 20.59 36.93 -44.05
C ALA A 35 21.21 38.32 -43.85
N GLY A 36 20.69 39.08 -42.89
CA GLY A 36 21.27 40.37 -42.54
C GLY A 36 20.45 41.16 -41.55
N GLU A 37 20.51 40.76 -40.28
CA GLU A 37 20.28 41.55 -39.05
C GLU A 37 19.66 40.63 -38.00
N PHE A 38 20.47 40.14 -37.04
CA PHE A 38 20.08 39.87 -35.64
C PHE A 38 21.27 39.29 -34.85
N ALA A 39 22.47 39.80 -35.12
CA ALA A 39 23.68 39.48 -34.35
C ALA A 39 24.23 40.76 -33.70
N ALA A 40 23.44 41.37 -32.81
CA ALA A 40 23.90 42.44 -31.90
C ALA A 40 22.80 42.82 -30.87
N ALA A 41 22.28 41.88 -30.06
CA ALA A 41 21.43 42.23 -28.91
C ALA A 41 21.17 41.08 -27.91
N VAL A 42 22.15 40.25 -27.54
CA VAL A 42 22.02 39.35 -26.37
C VAL A 42 23.41 39.10 -25.75
N ASP A 43 24.09 40.18 -25.33
CA ASP A 43 25.40 40.07 -24.66
C ASP A 43 25.44 40.77 -23.29
N ASP A 44 24.26 40.99 -22.69
CA ASP A 44 24.18 41.59 -21.35
C ASP A 44 22.99 40.98 -20.62
N LEU A 45 23.26 40.28 -19.50
CA LEU A 45 22.36 39.47 -18.63
C LEU A 45 22.36 37.95 -18.82
N ALA A 46 23.54 37.31 -18.72
CA ALA A 46 23.64 35.92 -18.28
C ALA A 46 24.97 35.65 -17.55
N ALA A 47 25.05 36.08 -16.29
CA ALA A 47 26.17 35.79 -15.41
C ALA A 47 25.68 35.16 -14.09
N THR A 48 25.25 33.90 -14.15
CA THR A 48 25.31 32.99 -13.00
C THR A 48 25.28 31.52 -13.43
N ALA A 49 26.49 30.94 -13.47
CA ALA A 49 26.84 29.53 -13.28
C ALA A 49 26.03 28.43 -13.99
N VAL A 50 26.37 28.14 -15.25
CA VAL A 50 26.14 26.85 -15.92
C VAL A 50 27.44 26.04 -15.90
N MET A 51 27.37 24.74 -15.60
CA MET A 51 28.50 23.79 -15.66
C MET A 51 29.17 23.78 -17.05
N PRO A 52 30.49 23.55 -17.16
CA PRO A 52 31.11 23.32 -18.46
C PRO A 52 30.80 21.91 -18.97
N PRO A 53 30.55 21.71 -20.27
CA PRO A 53 30.35 20.39 -20.84
C PRO A 53 31.70 19.65 -20.96
N ASN A 54 31.62 18.32 -20.91
CA ASN A 54 32.67 17.34 -21.15
C ASN A 54 33.87 17.85 -21.97
N THR A 55 35.00 18.11 -21.30
CA THR A 55 36.32 17.53 -21.63
C THR A 55 37.39 17.97 -20.63
N ASP A 56 38.24 17.02 -20.27
CA ASP A 56 39.51 17.13 -19.53
C ASP A 56 39.50 17.70 -18.10
N TRP A 57 39.24 16.79 -17.15
CA TRP A 57 39.24 17.01 -15.70
C TRP A 57 40.59 17.44 -15.11
N ALA A 58 41.68 17.35 -15.88
CA ALA A 58 43.00 17.77 -15.45
C ALA A 58 43.32 19.25 -15.71
N SER A 59 42.40 20.02 -16.31
CA SER A 59 42.71 21.40 -16.69
C SER A 59 42.91 22.34 -15.48
N PRO A 60 43.84 23.31 -15.56
CA PRO A 60 44.06 24.29 -14.50
C PRO A 60 42.82 25.14 -14.14
N GLN A 61 41.90 25.32 -15.09
CA GLN A 61 40.65 26.06 -14.86
C GLN A 61 39.69 25.28 -13.96
N VAL A 62 39.60 23.95 -14.10
CA VAL A 62 38.80 23.09 -13.23
C VAL A 62 39.42 23.03 -11.82
N GLN A 63 40.75 23.01 -11.70
CA GLN A 63 41.40 23.10 -10.38
C GLN A 63 41.14 24.44 -9.69
N ALA A 64 41.18 25.55 -10.43
CA ALA A 64 40.87 26.88 -9.88
C ALA A 64 39.39 27.03 -9.48
N TRP A 65 38.48 26.39 -10.21
CA TRP A 65 37.08 26.29 -9.82
C TRP A 65 36.89 25.46 -8.55
N ARG A 66 37.53 24.28 -8.46
CA ARG A 66 37.50 23.42 -7.26
C ARG A 66 37.99 24.18 -6.02
N SER A 67 39.08 24.94 -6.13
CA SER A 67 39.59 25.72 -4.99
C SER A 67 38.65 26.83 -4.54
N ARG A 68 37.85 27.41 -5.45
CA ARG A 68 36.86 28.45 -5.08
C ARG A 68 35.61 27.84 -4.44
N VAL A 69 35.16 26.69 -4.93
CA VAL A 69 34.02 25.96 -4.33
C VAL A 69 34.37 25.44 -2.94
N THR A 70 35.58 24.90 -2.73
CA THR A 70 36.01 24.44 -1.40
C THR A 70 36.20 25.58 -0.41
N MET A 71 36.72 26.74 -0.84
CA MET A 71 36.76 27.93 0.01
C MET A 71 35.35 28.47 0.34
N GLY A 72 34.42 28.43 -0.62
CA GLY A 72 33.03 28.82 -0.40
C GLY A 72 32.30 27.93 0.61
N MET A 73 32.48 26.61 0.53
CA MET A 73 31.89 25.67 1.49
C MET A 73 32.45 25.85 2.90
N ALA A 74 33.78 26.05 3.05
CA ALA A 74 34.38 26.25 4.37
C ALA A 74 33.85 27.51 5.09
N ALA A 75 33.55 28.58 4.34
CA ALA A 75 32.95 29.80 4.90
C ALA A 75 31.49 29.58 5.33
N PHE A 76 30.74 28.76 4.58
CA PHE A 76 29.33 28.46 4.87
C PHE A 76 29.19 27.55 6.10
N THR A 77 30.03 26.52 6.23
CA THR A 77 30.06 25.65 7.42
C THR A 77 30.46 26.42 8.69
N GLY A 78 31.37 27.39 8.58
CA GLY A 78 31.72 28.28 9.69
C GLY A 78 30.57 29.16 10.16
N MET A 79 29.71 29.62 9.23
CA MET A 79 28.53 30.43 9.57
C MET A 79 27.44 29.61 10.26
N ILE A 80 27.21 28.35 9.83
CA ILE A 80 26.25 27.45 10.46
C ILE A 80 26.66 27.10 11.90
N LEU A 81 27.94 26.81 12.13
CA LEU A 81 28.46 26.55 13.48
C LEU A 81 28.34 27.78 14.40
N ALA A 82 28.51 28.98 13.87
CA ALA A 82 28.33 30.22 14.65
C ALA A 82 26.86 30.44 15.03
N VAL A 83 25.91 30.19 14.13
CA VAL A 83 24.46 30.31 14.42
C VAL A 83 24.01 29.23 15.41
N GLY A 84 24.50 27.99 15.27
CA GLY A 84 24.23 26.90 16.22
C GLY A 84 24.77 27.18 17.62
N ALA A 85 25.97 27.75 17.74
CA ALA A 85 26.54 28.14 19.03
C ALA A 85 25.76 29.27 19.73
N ILE A 86 25.24 30.24 18.95
CA ILE A 86 24.38 31.32 19.48
C ILE A 86 23.02 30.76 19.93
N GLY A 87 22.44 29.82 19.17
CA GLY A 87 21.20 29.13 19.54
C GLY A 87 21.33 28.32 20.84
N TYR A 88 22.42 27.56 20.98
CA TYR A 88 22.67 26.74 22.17
C TYR A 88 22.84 27.55 23.46
N VAL A 89 23.49 28.72 23.37
CA VAL A 89 23.65 29.65 24.51
C VAL A 89 22.32 30.35 24.86
N ALA A 90 21.45 30.60 23.88
CA ALA A 90 20.12 31.16 24.13
C ALA A 90 19.19 30.15 24.83
N THR A 91 19.25 28.87 24.46
CA THR A 91 18.43 27.81 25.09
C THR A 91 18.85 27.51 26.52
N GLN A 92 20.15 27.59 26.86
CA GLN A 92 20.60 27.39 28.26
C GLN A 92 20.23 28.54 29.21
N ARG A 93 19.94 29.75 28.69
CA ARG A 93 19.43 30.85 29.54
C ARG A 93 17.94 30.75 29.81
N SER A 94 17.16 30.14 28.92
CA SER A 94 15.72 29.97 29.11
C SER A 94 15.34 28.97 30.21
N THR A 95 16.21 28.01 30.52
CA THR A 95 15.96 27.00 31.56
C THR A 95 16.34 27.47 32.97
N ALA A 96 17.12 28.54 33.10
CA ALA A 96 17.51 29.09 34.40
C ALA A 96 16.42 29.96 35.06
N ASP A 97 15.51 30.56 34.28
CA ASP A 97 14.48 31.47 34.81
C ASP A 97 13.16 30.78 35.21
N GLN A 98 12.98 29.48 34.96
CA GLN A 98 11.75 28.75 35.32
C GLN A 98 11.78 28.06 36.69
N SER A 99 12.88 28.11 37.45
CA SER A 99 12.98 27.40 38.74
C SER A 99 12.71 28.24 39.99
N ALA A 100 12.18 29.47 39.86
CA ALA A 100 12.02 30.38 41.00
C ALA A 100 10.70 31.16 41.04
N ALA A 101 9.55 30.48 41.00
CA ALA A 101 8.31 31.02 41.56
C ALA A 101 7.21 29.95 41.67
N ALA A 102 7.04 29.35 42.86
CA ALA A 102 5.74 29.06 43.47
C ALA A 102 5.95 28.18 44.71
N THR A 103 5.79 28.77 45.89
CA THR A 103 5.60 28.03 47.14
C THR A 103 4.47 28.69 47.91
N SER A 104 3.55 27.86 48.42
CA SER A 104 2.44 28.10 49.38
C SER A 104 1.02 28.08 48.78
N PRO A 105 -0.02 27.74 49.58
CA PRO A 105 -0.26 26.42 50.19
C PRO A 105 -1.67 25.87 49.91
N LEU A 106 -1.84 24.56 50.14
CA LEU A 106 -3.07 23.79 49.96
C LEU A 106 -4.25 24.27 50.82
N SER A 107 -5.45 24.23 50.24
CA SER A 107 -6.74 24.07 50.93
C SER A 107 -7.56 23.04 50.14
N SER A 108 -8.00 21.99 50.83
CA SER A 108 -8.86 20.92 50.30
C SER A 108 -10.30 21.39 50.11
N PRO A 109 -11.04 20.77 49.18
CA PRO A 109 -12.31 20.18 49.59
C PRO A 109 -12.58 18.78 48.99
N ASP A 110 -13.26 17.98 49.80
CA ASP A 110 -13.90 16.71 49.42
C ASP A 110 -15.00 16.90 48.36
N THR A 111 -15.23 15.89 47.52
CA THR A 111 -16.49 15.11 47.47
C THR A 111 -16.50 14.15 46.26
N HIS A 112 -16.92 12.91 46.53
CA HIS A 112 -17.03 11.76 45.64
C HIS A 112 -18.18 11.81 44.61
N ALA A 113 -17.98 11.07 43.51
CA ALA A 113 -19.00 10.57 42.58
C ALA A 113 -19.30 9.07 42.87
N PRO A 114 -20.53 8.55 42.64
CA PRO A 114 -20.86 7.14 42.80
C PRO A 114 -20.98 6.38 41.47
N ALA A 115 -20.69 5.08 41.54
CA ALA A 115 -21.00 4.08 40.52
C ALA A 115 -22.21 3.22 40.94
N ILE A 116 -22.88 2.68 39.93
CA ILE A 116 -24.13 1.92 39.90
C ILE A 116 -23.83 0.43 40.12
N ASP A 117 -24.72 -0.30 40.82
CA ASP A 117 -25.06 -1.68 40.45
C ASP A 117 -26.44 -2.12 41.02
N PRO A 118 -27.15 -3.08 40.40
CA PRO A 118 -28.59 -3.26 40.49
C PRO A 118 -29.01 -4.42 41.39
N THR A 119 -30.27 -4.37 41.84
CA THR A 119 -31.13 -5.53 42.14
C THR A 119 -32.56 -5.08 41.77
N GLY A 120 -33.45 -5.84 41.12
CA GLY A 120 -33.81 -7.24 41.32
C GLY A 120 -35.22 -7.27 41.95
N HIS A 121 -36.24 -7.66 41.18
CA HIS A 121 -37.61 -7.90 41.69
C HIS A 121 -38.13 -9.23 41.13
N GLU A 122 -38.58 -10.09 42.04
CA GLU A 122 -39.29 -11.36 41.81
C GLU A 122 -40.76 -11.12 41.44
N VAL A 123 -41.33 -12.01 40.60
CA VAL A 123 -42.72 -12.46 40.68
C VAL A 123 -42.79 -13.96 40.32
N ASP A 124 -43.63 -14.66 41.08
CA ASP A 124 -44.06 -16.06 41.11
C ASP A 124 -44.24 -16.81 39.77
N SER A 125 -44.06 -18.14 39.82
CA SER A 125 -44.96 -19.15 39.22
C SER A 125 -44.74 -20.56 39.78
N GLU A 126 -45.85 -21.22 40.10
CA GLU A 126 -46.02 -22.57 40.65
C GLU A 126 -45.87 -23.70 39.60
N GLU A 127 -45.71 -24.92 40.15
CA GLU A 127 -46.25 -26.22 39.71
C GLU A 127 -45.56 -27.06 38.60
N ASP A 128 -44.93 -28.16 39.07
CA ASP A 128 -45.37 -29.56 38.90
C ASP A 128 -44.42 -30.53 38.15
N GLY A 129 -44.25 -31.74 38.73
CA GLY A 129 -44.11 -32.98 37.95
C GLY A 129 -42.77 -33.71 37.76
N LYS A 130 -42.37 -34.48 38.79
CA LYS A 130 -42.04 -35.94 38.72
C LYS A 130 -40.71 -36.49 38.14
N ALA A 131 -39.96 -37.10 39.06
CA ALA A 131 -38.93 -38.17 38.94
C ALA A 131 -39.53 -39.52 38.40
N PRO A 132 -38.80 -40.66 38.18
CA PRO A 132 -37.68 -41.13 39.01
C PRO A 132 -36.55 -42.01 38.39
N GLU A 133 -35.46 -42.06 39.16
CA GLU A 133 -34.57 -43.16 39.61
C GLU A 133 -34.41 -44.50 38.85
N GLY A 134 -33.13 -44.94 38.86
CA GLY A 134 -32.66 -46.30 39.20
C GLY A 134 -32.29 -47.19 38.00
N ASP A 135 -31.36 -48.14 38.05
CA ASP A 135 -30.32 -48.60 38.97
C ASP A 135 -29.59 -49.77 38.22
N THR A 136 -28.34 -50.10 38.57
CA THR A 136 -27.57 -51.39 38.44
C THR A 136 -27.88 -52.39 37.28
N THR A 137 -26.95 -53.11 36.63
CA THR A 137 -25.84 -53.96 37.10
C THR A 137 -25.14 -54.62 35.89
N GLU A 138 -23.84 -54.95 36.03
CA GLU A 138 -23.08 -56.14 35.58
C GLU A 138 -23.44 -56.93 34.28
N GLY A 139 -22.39 -57.24 33.50
CA GLY A 139 -22.07 -58.64 33.20
C GLY A 139 -22.01 -59.11 31.74
N ASP A 140 -20.79 -59.47 31.34
CA ASP A 140 -20.44 -60.73 30.64
C ASP A 140 -20.31 -60.79 29.09
N THR A 141 -19.28 -61.56 28.76
CA THR A 141 -18.62 -61.91 27.50
C THR A 141 -19.45 -62.70 26.49
N THR A 142 -19.18 -62.56 25.18
CA THR A 142 -19.10 -63.69 24.24
C THR A 142 -18.43 -63.33 22.91
N GLU A 143 -17.64 -64.29 22.42
CA GLU A 143 -16.98 -64.40 21.11
C GLU A 143 -17.96 -64.74 19.95
N GLY A 144 -17.48 -64.60 18.71
CA GLY A 144 -18.01 -65.29 17.49
C GLY A 144 -18.55 -64.32 16.43
N ASP A 145 -17.82 -64.04 15.35
CA ASP A 145 -17.75 -64.82 14.08
C ASP A 145 -19.03 -64.75 13.23
N THR A 146 -18.95 -64.12 12.04
CA THR A 146 -19.45 -64.63 10.73
C THR A 146 -19.36 -63.58 9.59
N THR A 147 -18.66 -63.98 8.50
CA THR A 147 -18.94 -63.83 7.04
C THR A 147 -19.60 -62.55 6.50
N ASP A 148 -18.98 -61.80 5.58
CA ASP A 148 -18.85 -62.05 4.12
C ASP A 148 -20.19 -61.95 3.36
N GLU A 149 -20.45 -60.84 2.66
CA GLU A 149 -21.30 -60.83 1.45
C GLU A 149 -21.06 -59.58 0.58
N THR A 150 -20.58 -59.85 -0.63
CA THR A 150 -20.50 -59.01 -1.83
C THR A 150 -21.87 -58.66 -2.41
N ALA A 151 -22.02 -57.47 -3.00
CA ALA A 151 -23.06 -57.23 -4.01
C ALA A 151 -22.56 -56.26 -5.10
N ASP A 152 -22.39 -56.84 -6.29
CA ASP A 152 -22.31 -56.23 -7.60
C ASP A 152 -23.59 -55.45 -7.96
N VAL A 153 -23.44 -54.42 -8.81
CA VAL A 153 -24.55 -53.92 -9.64
C VAL A 153 -24.07 -53.93 -11.10
N GLU A 154 -24.64 -54.89 -11.83
CA GLU A 154 -24.49 -55.09 -13.27
C GLU A 154 -25.51 -54.27 -14.07
N GLU A 155 -25.05 -54.03 -15.30
CA GLU A 155 -25.63 -53.49 -16.52
C GLU A 155 -26.91 -54.19 -17.03
N THR A 156 -27.79 -53.45 -17.74
CA THR A 156 -28.55 -53.83 -18.97
C THR A 156 -29.62 -52.75 -19.23
N GLU A 157 -30.12 -52.43 -20.43
CA GLU A 157 -29.73 -52.46 -21.85
C GLU A 157 -30.94 -51.91 -22.65
N GLN A 158 -30.70 -51.33 -23.84
CA GLN A 158 -31.60 -51.24 -25.03
C GLN A 158 -32.91 -50.42 -24.93
N GLY A 159 -33.41 -49.68 -25.92
CA GLY A 159 -33.16 -49.41 -27.36
C GLY A 159 -34.39 -48.59 -27.85
N THR A 160 -34.35 -47.72 -28.87
CA THR A 160 -34.81 -47.98 -30.26
C THR A 160 -34.92 -46.63 -31.02
N ALA A 161 -34.67 -46.65 -32.34
CA ALA A 161 -34.54 -45.52 -33.27
C ALA A 161 -35.84 -45.09 -34.01
N ALA A 162 -35.83 -43.88 -34.62
CA ALA A 162 -36.44 -43.49 -35.92
C ALA A 162 -36.16 -41.98 -36.18
N GLU A 163 -35.30 -41.61 -37.14
CA GLU A 163 -35.61 -41.18 -38.52
C GLU A 163 -36.62 -40.01 -38.69
N ALA A 164 -36.14 -38.86 -39.18
CA ALA A 164 -36.57 -38.26 -40.46
C ALA A 164 -35.95 -36.86 -40.68
N SER A 165 -35.36 -36.71 -41.86
CA SER A 165 -34.78 -35.53 -42.48
C SER A 165 -35.76 -34.87 -43.45
N VAL A 166 -35.84 -33.53 -43.49
CA VAL A 166 -36.32 -32.78 -44.68
C VAL A 166 -35.60 -31.43 -44.78
N ALA A 167 -35.01 -31.20 -45.94
CA ALA A 167 -34.43 -29.94 -46.41
C ALA A 167 -35.45 -29.13 -47.21
N VAL A 168 -35.40 -27.78 -47.17
CA VAL A 168 -35.82 -26.91 -48.29
C VAL A 168 -35.05 -25.58 -48.20
N GLY A 169 -34.39 -25.21 -49.30
CA GLY A 169 -33.96 -23.84 -49.56
C GLY A 169 -34.83 -23.16 -50.64
N ALA A 170 -34.43 -21.94 -50.96
CA ALA A 170 -34.78 -21.08 -52.11
C ALA A 170 -35.79 -19.93 -51.88
N ASP A 171 -35.22 -18.74 -52.06
CA ASP A 171 -35.68 -17.59 -52.86
C ASP A 171 -36.88 -16.70 -52.45
N VAL A 172 -36.68 -15.41 -52.78
CA VAL A 172 -37.63 -14.40 -53.31
C VAL A 172 -37.68 -13.04 -52.56
N GLU A 173 -36.99 -12.08 -53.19
CA GLU A 173 -37.36 -10.68 -53.54
C GLU A 173 -37.63 -9.54 -52.53
N ARG A 174 -36.80 -8.48 -52.69
CA ARG A 174 -37.09 -7.03 -52.85
C ARG A 174 -38.38 -6.41 -52.26
N SER A 175 -38.23 -5.34 -51.48
CA SER A 175 -38.72 -3.95 -51.72
C SER A 175 -38.44 -3.08 -50.47
N VAL A 176 -37.55 -2.07 -50.49
CA VAL A 176 -37.85 -0.62 -50.60
C VAL A 176 -39.18 -0.18 -49.96
N VAL A 177 -39.12 0.70 -48.94
CA VAL A 177 -39.68 2.08 -48.88
C VAL A 177 -39.53 2.66 -47.45
N ASP A 178 -39.21 3.96 -47.42
CA ASP A 178 -39.32 5.00 -46.38
C ASP A 178 -40.07 4.69 -45.09
N SER A 179 -39.56 5.23 -43.98
CA SER A 179 -40.41 5.81 -42.94
C SER A 179 -39.77 7.05 -42.33
N ALA A 180 -40.48 8.15 -42.54
CA ALA A 180 -40.19 9.50 -42.15
C ALA A 180 -40.55 9.79 -40.69
N ILE A 181 -39.93 10.87 -40.21
CA ILE A 181 -40.23 11.68 -39.03
C ILE A 181 -41.73 12.05 -38.98
N PRO A 182 -42.28 12.24 -37.76
CA PRO A 182 -43.07 13.44 -37.55
C PRO A 182 -42.65 14.21 -36.30
N SER A 183 -42.45 15.51 -36.52
CA SER A 183 -42.56 16.56 -35.52
C SER A 183 -44.04 16.82 -35.27
N ASP A 184 -44.44 17.07 -34.02
CA ASP A 184 -45.63 17.87 -33.74
C ASP A 184 -45.42 18.74 -32.50
N THR A 185 -45.54 20.03 -32.77
CA THR A 185 -45.76 21.17 -31.89
C THR A 185 -47.15 21.11 -31.25
N ASN A 186 -47.29 21.48 -29.98
CA ASN A 186 -48.38 22.39 -29.60
C ASN A 186 -48.16 23.11 -28.26
N SER A 187 -48.26 24.43 -28.34
CA SER A 187 -48.42 25.37 -27.22
C SER A 187 -49.88 25.45 -26.80
N SER A 188 -50.16 25.73 -25.53
CA SER A 188 -51.35 26.50 -25.10
C SER A 188 -51.19 27.01 -23.66
N ASP A 189 -51.29 28.33 -23.54
CA ASP A 189 -51.51 29.12 -22.33
C ASP A 189 -52.83 28.80 -21.63
N THR A 190 -52.86 28.93 -20.29
CA THR A 190 -53.92 29.59 -19.48
C THR A 190 -53.42 29.65 -18.02
N ASN A 191 -53.11 30.78 -17.40
CA ASN A 191 -53.89 31.93 -16.93
C ASN A 191 -54.43 31.81 -15.48
N LEU A 192 -54.35 32.95 -14.79
CA LEU A 192 -54.48 33.25 -13.36
C LEU A 192 -55.89 33.03 -12.76
N SER A 193 -55.94 32.72 -11.46
CA SER A 193 -56.95 33.13 -10.45
C SER A 193 -56.42 32.71 -9.06
N ASP A 194 -56.00 33.64 -8.20
CA ASP A 194 -56.81 34.28 -7.14
C ASP A 194 -57.52 33.30 -6.17
N THR A 195 -56.94 33.12 -4.98
CA THR A 195 -57.71 33.04 -3.72
C THR A 195 -56.90 33.58 -2.56
N ASN A 196 -57.58 34.43 -1.80
CA ASN A 196 -57.12 35.31 -0.74
C ASN A 196 -57.71 34.82 0.60
N LEU A 197 -57.07 35.18 1.71
CA LEU A 197 -57.59 35.27 3.09
C LEU A 197 -57.95 33.98 3.84
N SER A 198 -57.24 33.71 4.94
CA SER A 198 -57.79 33.89 6.29
C SER A 198 -56.69 33.86 7.36
N ASP A 199 -56.55 35.01 8.02
CA ASP A 199 -55.93 35.22 9.33
C ASP A 199 -56.58 34.35 10.41
N THR A 200 -55.80 33.84 11.37
CA THR A 200 -56.24 33.73 12.78
C THR A 200 -55.01 33.67 13.70
N GLU A 201 -54.77 34.78 14.38
CA GLU A 201 -53.99 34.95 15.62
C GLU A 201 -54.61 34.12 16.77
N PRO A 202 -53.84 33.65 17.77
CA PRO A 202 -54.06 34.27 19.08
C PRO A 202 -52.82 34.35 19.99
N ASP A 203 -52.83 35.39 20.82
CA ASP A 203 -52.11 35.60 22.08
C ASP A 203 -53.17 35.90 23.17
N PRO A 204 -52.90 36.07 24.48
CA PRO A 204 -52.12 35.29 25.47
C PRO A 204 -52.97 34.86 26.72
N ALA A 205 -52.28 34.20 27.67
CA ALA A 205 -52.51 34.14 29.13
C ALA A 205 -53.45 33.06 29.71
N THR A 206 -52.90 32.23 30.62
CA THR A 206 -53.00 32.32 32.11
C THR A 206 -52.67 30.95 32.74
N GLY A 207 -51.80 30.90 33.76
CA GLY A 207 -51.59 29.71 34.63
C GLY A 207 -52.83 29.36 35.48
N PRO A 208 -52.80 28.38 36.42
CA PRO A 208 -51.73 28.20 37.41
C PRO A 208 -51.42 26.74 37.85
N GLU A 209 -50.51 26.65 38.83
CA GLU A 209 -50.55 25.78 40.02
C GLU A 209 -49.75 24.46 40.10
N ALA A 210 -49.13 24.33 41.29
CA ALA A 210 -48.09 23.42 41.72
C ALA A 210 -48.59 22.02 42.14
N ALA A 211 -47.68 21.06 42.16
CA ALA A 211 -47.58 20.09 43.26
C ALA A 211 -46.17 19.49 43.35
N GLU A 212 -45.55 19.71 44.50
CA GLU A 212 -44.29 19.14 44.98
C GLU A 212 -44.52 17.72 45.53
N SER A 213 -43.49 16.87 45.50
CA SER A 213 -43.39 15.75 46.45
C SER A 213 -41.97 15.56 46.97
N ASN A 214 -41.86 15.85 48.27
CA ASN A 214 -40.80 15.51 49.21
C ASN A 214 -40.70 14.00 49.50
N ILE A 215 -39.57 13.59 50.13
CA ILE A 215 -39.38 12.67 51.29
C ILE A 215 -37.97 12.05 51.13
N ALA A 216 -36.93 12.50 51.83
CA ALA A 216 -36.57 12.37 53.26
C ALA A 216 -35.97 10.99 53.64
N SER A 217 -34.65 10.98 53.86
CA SER A 217 -33.88 9.91 54.50
C SER A 217 -33.92 10.04 56.02
N ARG A 218 -34.01 8.91 56.73
CA ARG A 218 -33.88 8.82 58.18
C ARG A 218 -32.75 7.87 58.54
N GLU A 219 -31.73 8.47 59.12
CA GLU A 219 -30.76 8.01 60.11
C GLU A 219 -31.23 6.84 60.99
N THR A 220 -30.36 5.85 61.26
CA THR A 220 -29.97 5.40 62.63
C THR A 220 -28.81 4.40 62.55
N ALA A 221 -27.87 4.60 63.47
CA ALA A 221 -26.66 3.84 63.77
C ALA A 221 -26.88 2.35 64.07
N GLU A 222 -25.83 1.53 63.93
CA GLU A 222 -25.32 0.74 65.05
C GLU A 222 -23.91 0.15 64.79
N GLN A 223 -23.23 -0.08 65.92
CA GLN A 223 -21.83 -0.39 66.19
C GLN A 223 -21.49 -1.89 66.01
N PRO A 224 -20.21 -2.31 66.21
CA PRO A 224 -19.57 -3.41 65.48
C PRO A 224 -19.59 -4.74 66.24
N SER A 225 -19.25 -5.83 65.54
CA SER A 225 -18.78 -7.07 66.17
C SER A 225 -17.66 -7.74 65.36
N ASP A 226 -16.55 -7.89 66.08
CA ASP A 226 -15.53 -8.94 66.13
C ASP A 226 -14.69 -9.39 64.91
N ALA A 227 -13.40 -9.24 65.15
CA ALA A 227 -12.25 -9.70 64.41
C ALA A 227 -11.97 -11.19 64.64
N THR A 228 -11.38 -11.85 63.64
CA THR A 228 -10.54 -13.03 63.88
C THR A 228 -9.32 -12.97 62.97
N ALA A 229 -8.16 -13.08 63.61
CA ALA A 229 -6.82 -12.98 63.06
C ALA A 229 -6.36 -14.30 62.42
N ILE A 230 -5.64 -14.21 61.29
CA ILE A 230 -4.74 -15.23 60.73
C ILE A 230 -3.59 -14.46 60.06
N GLU A 231 -2.48 -14.21 60.76
CA GLU A 231 -1.21 -14.95 60.71
C GLU A 231 -0.47 -14.86 59.36
N SER A 232 0.52 -13.96 59.33
CA SER A 232 1.58 -13.85 58.34
C SER A 232 2.62 -14.97 58.50
N PRO A 233 3.15 -15.47 57.38
CA PRO A 233 4.57 -15.83 57.32
C PRO A 233 5.18 -15.27 56.02
N SER A 234 6.47 -15.07 55.81
CA SER A 234 7.69 -15.03 56.63
C SER A 234 8.76 -14.58 55.63
N GLU A 235 9.71 -13.80 56.12
CA GLU A 235 10.95 -13.40 55.44
C GLU A 235 11.81 -14.61 55.05
N LEU A 236 12.26 -14.64 53.79
CA LEU A 236 13.35 -15.44 53.22
C LEU A 236 13.70 -14.76 51.89
N ASP A 237 14.92 -14.60 51.40
CA ASP A 237 16.29 -14.70 51.91
C ASP A 237 17.10 -14.08 50.76
N ASP A 238 17.78 -12.97 51.00
CA ASP A 238 18.62 -12.24 50.04
C ASP A 238 19.97 -12.95 49.97
N SER A 239 20.29 -13.69 48.90
CA SER A 239 21.66 -14.05 48.47
C SER A 239 21.67 -14.98 47.25
N VAL A 240 21.69 -14.44 46.02
CA VAL A 240 22.26 -15.15 44.87
C VAL A 240 23.12 -14.18 44.05
N GLU A 241 24.38 -14.04 44.47
CA GLU A 241 25.46 -13.56 43.60
C GLU A 241 25.86 -14.71 42.67
N GLY A 242 25.73 -14.50 41.35
CA GLY A 242 26.08 -15.48 40.34
C GLY A 242 25.75 -14.98 38.93
N VAL A 243 26.32 -13.85 38.53
CA VAL A 243 26.24 -13.34 37.16
C VAL A 243 27.34 -14.01 36.32
N ASP A 244 26.94 -14.77 35.31
CA ASP A 244 27.81 -15.42 34.31
C ASP A 244 28.61 -14.38 33.50
N PRO A 245 29.96 -14.43 33.45
CA PRO A 245 30.78 -13.47 32.72
C PRO A 245 31.04 -13.84 31.25
N LEU A 246 30.15 -14.60 30.60
CA LEU A 246 30.39 -15.09 29.23
C LEU A 246 29.83 -14.19 28.11
N PHE A 247 28.98 -13.21 28.43
CA PHE A 247 28.36 -12.34 27.43
C PHE A 247 29.17 -11.08 27.08
N ASP A 248 29.98 -10.56 28.00
CA ASP A 248 30.74 -9.31 27.77
C ASP A 248 32.04 -9.51 26.95
N ALA A 249 32.45 -10.76 26.68
CA ALA A 249 33.72 -11.05 26.00
C ALA A 249 33.63 -11.06 24.46
N ILE A 250 32.44 -10.95 23.86
CA ILE A 250 32.26 -11.02 22.40
C ILE A 250 32.04 -9.63 21.76
N GLU A 251 31.66 -8.61 22.52
CA GLU A 251 31.46 -7.24 22.00
C GLU A 251 32.75 -6.43 21.81
N ALA A 252 33.91 -6.94 22.22
CA ALA A 252 35.19 -6.20 22.17
C ALA A 252 36.12 -6.57 20.99
N ALA A 253 35.67 -7.32 19.98
CA ALA A 253 36.49 -7.67 18.81
C ALA A 253 36.20 -6.74 17.61
N PRO A 254 37.20 -6.02 17.05
CA PRO A 254 36.97 -5.12 15.92
C PRO A 254 36.84 -5.91 14.60
N ASN A 255 35.83 -5.57 13.80
CA ASN A 255 35.65 -5.85 12.37
C ASN A 255 36.00 -7.27 11.89
N ARG A 256 35.11 -8.24 12.14
CA ARG A 256 35.03 -9.48 11.35
C ARG A 256 33.95 -9.37 10.26
N ASN A 257 34.37 -9.48 9.01
CA ASN A 257 33.49 -9.49 7.83
C ASN A 257 32.72 -10.82 7.75
N LEU A 258 31.52 -10.85 8.35
CA LEU A 258 30.59 -11.99 8.38
C LEU A 258 30.19 -12.53 6.99
N PHE A 259 30.31 -11.72 5.94
CA PHE A 259 29.97 -12.13 4.57
C PHE A 259 30.94 -13.19 4.01
N ALA A 260 32.22 -13.12 4.38
CA ALA A 260 33.24 -14.07 3.91
C ALA A 260 33.12 -15.45 4.57
N GLU A 261 32.70 -15.49 5.84
CA GLU A 261 32.54 -16.72 6.61
C GLU A 261 31.28 -17.50 6.19
N LEU A 262 30.22 -16.81 5.75
CA LEU A 262 29.04 -17.46 5.15
C LEU A 262 29.30 -17.97 3.72
N ALA A 263 30.22 -17.35 2.97
CA ALA A 263 30.50 -17.68 1.57
C ALA A 263 31.59 -18.74 1.36
N GLY A 264 32.24 -19.24 2.42
CA GLY A 264 33.30 -20.24 2.32
C GLY A 264 34.58 -19.74 1.62
N LEU A 265 34.81 -18.43 1.59
CA LEU A 265 35.99 -17.82 0.98
C LEU A 265 37.18 -17.90 1.94
N SER A 266 38.36 -18.23 1.41
CA SER A 266 39.57 -18.42 2.20
C SER A 266 40.12 -17.07 2.69
N GLU A 267 40.70 -17.07 3.89
CA GLU A 267 41.26 -15.86 4.55
C GLU A 267 42.35 -15.16 3.71
N THR A 268 42.93 -15.86 2.74
CA THR A 268 43.92 -15.35 1.78
C THR A 268 43.35 -14.49 0.66
N ASP A 269 42.06 -14.55 0.35
CA ASP A 269 41.44 -13.78 -0.75
C ASP A 269 41.04 -12.35 -0.33
N ILE A 270 41.09 -12.04 0.97
CA ILE A 270 40.51 -10.81 1.57
C ILE A 270 41.59 -9.76 1.87
N ALA A 271 42.87 -10.13 1.86
CA ALA A 271 43.96 -9.24 2.27
C ALA A 271 44.25 -8.08 1.29
N ASP A 272 43.63 -8.04 0.11
CA ASP A 272 43.87 -7.02 -0.92
C ASP A 272 42.71 -6.03 -1.13
N MET A 273 41.65 -6.09 -0.30
CA MET A 273 40.52 -5.16 -0.37
C MET A 273 40.47 -4.28 0.89
N SER A 274 41.32 -3.25 0.93
CA SER A 274 41.24 -2.21 1.96
C SER A 274 40.09 -1.25 1.64
N LEU A 275 38.95 -1.42 2.32
CA LEU A 275 37.83 -0.49 2.30
C LEU A 275 37.77 0.26 3.64
N THR A 276 38.13 1.54 3.61
CA THR A 276 37.79 2.50 4.67
C THR A 276 36.28 2.74 4.67
N PRO A 277 35.60 2.73 5.83
CA PRO A 277 34.17 3.01 5.88
C PRO A 277 33.90 4.48 5.52
N PRO A 278 33.00 4.77 4.56
CA PRO A 278 32.60 6.14 4.29
C PRO A 278 31.59 6.59 5.37
N THR A 279 32.04 7.44 6.29
CA THR A 279 31.13 8.32 7.01
C THR A 279 30.74 9.44 6.07
N THR A 280 29.62 9.30 5.37
CA THR A 280 29.01 10.38 4.61
C THR A 280 27.52 10.39 4.94
N GLU A 281 27.12 11.43 5.65
CA GLU A 281 25.74 11.87 5.76
C GLU A 281 25.34 12.38 4.37
N VAL A 282 24.80 11.47 3.55
CA VAL A 282 24.37 11.76 2.17
C VAL A 282 22.97 12.33 2.23
N ALA A 283 22.83 13.63 1.91
CA ALA A 283 21.55 14.19 1.50
C ALA A 283 21.03 13.37 0.29
N PRO A 284 19.74 13.01 0.23
CA PRO A 284 19.22 12.12 -0.81
C PRO A 284 19.56 12.67 -2.19
N GLU A 285 20.41 11.96 -2.93
CA GLU A 285 20.69 12.29 -4.32
C GLU A 285 19.42 12.06 -5.15
N PRO A 286 19.14 12.92 -6.15
CA PRO A 286 18.05 12.71 -7.08
C PRO A 286 18.24 11.35 -7.78
N VAL A 287 17.19 10.53 -7.79
CA VAL A 287 17.17 9.19 -8.38
C VAL A 287 17.74 9.21 -9.80
N ASP A 288 18.78 8.40 -10.05
CA ASP A 288 19.45 8.33 -11.35
C ASP A 288 18.45 7.96 -12.48
N PRO A 289 18.32 8.79 -13.54
CA PRO A 289 17.42 8.51 -14.66
C PRO A 289 17.68 7.17 -15.37
N GLU A 290 18.86 6.55 -15.23
CA GLU A 290 19.11 5.20 -15.77
C GLU A 290 18.27 4.09 -15.11
N THR A 291 17.80 4.30 -13.89
CA THR A 291 16.93 3.35 -13.18
C THR A 291 15.56 3.28 -13.86
N VAL A 292 15.07 4.41 -14.38
CA VAL A 292 13.80 4.51 -15.12
C VAL A 292 13.90 3.86 -16.50
N ALA A 293 15.08 3.88 -17.13
CA ALA A 293 15.30 3.32 -18.46
C ALA A 293 15.20 1.78 -18.53
N PHE A 294 15.18 1.08 -17.40
CA PHE A 294 15.07 -0.39 -17.39
C PHE A 294 13.68 -0.89 -17.82
N PHE A 295 12.62 -0.12 -17.53
CA PHE A 295 11.26 -0.45 -17.99
C PHE A 295 11.06 -0.30 -19.51
N ASP A 296 12.02 0.31 -20.22
CA ASP A 296 11.87 0.65 -21.64
C ASP A 296 12.64 -0.27 -22.61
N ARG A 297 13.34 -1.31 -22.11
CA ARG A 297 14.32 -2.06 -22.93
C ARG A 297 13.76 -3.13 -23.89
N GLY A 298 12.44 -3.34 -23.95
CA GLY A 298 11.84 -4.40 -24.78
C GLY A 298 10.86 -3.94 -25.86
N SER A 299 10.32 -2.74 -25.73
CA SER A 299 9.32 -2.22 -26.68
C SER A 299 10.02 -1.29 -27.67
N PRO A 300 9.82 -1.44 -28.99
CA PRO A 300 10.31 -0.46 -29.95
C PRO A 300 9.85 0.92 -29.48
N SER A 301 10.79 1.85 -29.33
CA SER A 301 10.57 3.18 -28.77
C SER A 301 9.51 3.94 -29.57
N VAL A 302 8.24 3.71 -29.23
CA VAL A 302 7.15 4.54 -29.69
C VAL A 302 7.44 5.91 -29.09
N PRO A 303 7.63 6.96 -29.89
CA PRO A 303 7.89 8.29 -29.37
C PRO A 303 6.78 8.63 -28.37
N ARG A 304 7.13 8.62 -27.08
CA ARG A 304 6.20 9.01 -26.02
C ARG A 304 6.01 10.50 -26.19
N PHE A 305 4.85 10.90 -26.70
CA PHE A 305 4.47 12.31 -26.71
C PHE A 305 4.37 12.74 -25.24
N ALA A 306 5.39 13.46 -24.78
CA ALA A 306 5.36 14.09 -23.48
C ALA A 306 4.16 15.04 -23.47
N VAL A 307 3.20 14.77 -22.59
CA VAL A 307 2.07 15.66 -22.39
C VAL A 307 2.61 16.88 -21.66
N GLU A 308 2.30 18.07 -22.17
CA GLU A 308 2.67 19.30 -21.49
C GLU A 308 2.05 19.31 -20.08
N GLN A 309 2.89 19.45 -19.07
CA GLN A 309 2.44 19.53 -17.68
C GLN A 309 1.64 20.83 -17.49
N PRO A 310 0.40 20.77 -16.96
CA PRO A 310 -0.35 21.98 -16.67
C PRO A 310 0.36 22.77 -15.57
N THR A 311 0.24 24.10 -15.61
CA THR A 311 0.73 24.93 -14.51
C THR A 311 -0.08 24.66 -13.25
N MET A 312 0.58 24.22 -12.17
CA MET A 312 -0.07 24.04 -10.87
C MET A 312 -0.59 25.37 -10.34
N ARG A 313 -1.83 25.36 -9.83
CA ARG A 313 -2.38 26.50 -9.10
C ARG A 313 -1.82 26.45 -7.68
N PRO A 314 -1.21 27.52 -7.16
CA PRO A 314 -0.79 27.54 -5.77
C PRO A 314 -2.03 27.45 -4.88
N VAL A 315 -2.06 26.47 -3.98
CA VAL A 315 -3.14 26.29 -2.99
C VAL A 315 -2.60 26.74 -1.64
N ASN A 316 -3.23 27.74 -1.02
CA ASN A 316 -2.91 28.13 0.35
C ASN A 316 -3.63 27.17 1.33
N VAL A 317 -3.02 26.01 1.60
CA VAL A 317 -3.62 24.94 2.40
C VAL A 317 -4.11 25.44 3.78
N PRO A 318 -3.32 26.20 4.58
CA PRO A 318 -3.80 26.70 5.88
C PRO A 318 -5.00 27.65 5.79
N GLU A 319 -5.14 28.39 4.70
CA GLU A 319 -6.29 29.27 4.48
C GLU A 319 -7.53 28.44 4.10
N ARG A 320 -7.38 27.50 3.17
CA ARG A 320 -8.48 26.63 2.73
C ARG A 320 -8.98 25.69 3.81
N LEU A 321 -8.12 25.22 4.70
CA LEU A 321 -8.51 24.42 5.86
C LEU A 321 -9.41 25.18 6.84
N ARG A 322 -9.34 26.52 6.84
CA ARG A 322 -10.20 27.41 7.64
C ARG A 322 -11.47 27.84 6.93
N ASP A 323 -11.70 27.41 5.68
CA ASP A 323 -12.93 27.74 4.96
C ASP A 323 -14.14 27.17 5.74
N PRO A 324 -15.18 28.00 5.99
CA PRO A 324 -16.31 27.60 6.82
C PRO A 324 -17.25 26.66 6.05
N VAL A 325 -17.74 25.64 6.75
CA VAL A 325 -18.76 24.69 6.29
C VAL A 325 -20.01 24.87 7.14
N ALA A 326 -21.05 25.47 6.56
CA ALA A 326 -22.26 25.86 7.28
C ALA A 326 -22.98 24.65 7.91
N ALA A 327 -23.18 23.58 7.14
CA ALA A 327 -23.74 22.32 7.62
C ALA A 327 -23.40 21.18 6.67
N ILE A 328 -23.12 20.01 7.23
CA ILE A 328 -22.95 18.78 6.48
C ILE A 328 -23.46 17.59 7.30
N LYS A 329 -24.14 16.66 6.63
CA LYS A 329 -24.56 15.39 7.19
C LYS A 329 -24.26 14.29 6.18
N LEU A 330 -23.34 13.41 6.52
CA LEU A 330 -22.98 12.23 5.75
C LEU A 330 -23.27 11.02 6.63
N ASP A 331 -24.16 10.16 6.17
CA ASP A 331 -24.55 8.95 6.88
C ASP A 331 -23.93 7.74 6.18
N SER A 332 -22.97 7.06 6.84
CA SER A 332 -22.32 5.84 6.35
C SER A 332 -21.73 5.95 4.93
N VAL A 333 -21.02 7.04 4.64
CA VAL A 333 -20.31 7.25 3.36
C VAL A 333 -18.96 6.53 3.41
N ARG A 334 -18.45 6.01 2.29
CA ARG A 334 -17.11 5.40 2.24
C ARG A 334 -16.02 6.44 2.48
N LEU A 335 -14.94 6.08 3.17
CA LEU A 335 -13.82 6.98 3.43
C LEU A 335 -13.22 7.57 2.12
N SER A 336 -13.06 6.76 1.07
CA SER A 336 -12.60 7.25 -0.25
C SER A 336 -13.56 8.27 -0.88
N ASP A 337 -14.86 8.00 -0.83
CA ASP A 337 -15.91 8.89 -1.36
C ASP A 337 -15.91 10.22 -0.59
N PHE A 338 -15.71 10.18 0.73
CA PHE A 338 -15.56 11.37 1.56
C PHE A 338 -14.31 12.19 1.21
N VAL A 339 -13.16 11.54 1.04
CA VAL A 339 -11.90 12.21 0.66
C VAL A 339 -12.05 12.92 -0.70
N ASN A 340 -12.68 12.26 -1.67
CA ASN A 340 -12.99 12.84 -2.96
C ASN A 340 -13.95 14.05 -2.84
N PHE A 341 -15.01 13.90 -2.02
CA PHE A 341 -15.96 14.98 -1.74
C PHE A 341 -15.27 16.20 -1.11
N ILE A 342 -14.40 16.01 -0.11
CA ILE A 342 -13.68 17.12 0.50
C ILE A 342 -12.72 17.77 -0.49
N THR A 343 -12.05 16.97 -1.33
CA THR A 343 -11.18 17.49 -2.39
C THR A 343 -11.95 18.40 -3.35
N ASP A 344 -13.18 18.02 -3.75
CA ASP A 344 -14.05 18.86 -4.58
C ASP A 344 -14.41 20.18 -3.92
N VAL A 345 -14.95 20.10 -2.71
CA VAL A 345 -15.59 21.24 -2.05
C VAL A 345 -14.53 22.24 -1.58
N SER A 346 -13.40 21.75 -1.07
CA SER A 346 -12.34 22.59 -0.53
C SER A 346 -11.32 23.04 -1.57
N THR A 347 -11.26 22.38 -2.73
CA THR A 347 -10.19 22.49 -3.74
C THR A 347 -8.78 22.12 -3.23
N ILE A 348 -8.69 21.58 -2.01
CA ILE A 348 -7.45 21.07 -1.43
C ILE A 348 -7.28 19.62 -1.90
N PRO A 349 -6.14 19.25 -2.49
CA PRO A 349 -5.85 17.83 -2.75
C PRO A 349 -5.74 17.07 -1.42
N VAL A 350 -6.60 16.07 -1.21
CA VAL A 350 -6.57 15.22 -0.01
C VAL A 350 -6.11 13.82 -0.39
N THR A 351 -4.95 13.40 0.11
CA THR A 351 -4.36 12.08 -0.12
C THR A 351 -4.68 11.16 1.05
N LEU A 352 -5.01 9.91 0.74
CA LEU A 352 -5.18 8.85 1.73
C LEU A 352 -3.91 7.99 1.75
N ASP A 353 -3.23 7.92 2.90
CA ASP A 353 -2.08 7.03 3.08
C ASP A 353 -2.58 5.58 3.18
N VAL A 354 -2.58 4.88 2.05
CA VAL A 354 -3.03 3.49 1.97
C VAL A 354 -2.17 2.52 2.78
N ASP A 355 -0.89 2.83 2.98
CA ASP A 355 -0.03 2.00 3.81
C ASP A 355 -0.39 2.18 5.29
N ALA A 356 -0.77 3.39 5.71
CA ALA A 356 -1.34 3.64 7.04
C ALA A 356 -2.65 2.91 7.27
N LEU A 357 -3.57 2.95 6.31
CA LEU A 357 -4.83 2.20 6.40
C LEU A 357 -4.59 0.69 6.53
N ASN A 358 -3.72 0.16 5.68
CA ASN A 358 -3.33 -1.25 5.75
C ASN A 358 -2.73 -1.61 7.11
N ARG A 359 -1.90 -0.75 7.72
CA ARG A 359 -1.35 -0.99 9.05
C ARG A 359 -2.44 -1.09 10.13
N LEU A 360 -3.51 -0.34 9.98
CA LEU A 360 -4.64 -0.30 10.92
C LEU A 360 -5.72 -1.36 10.62
N GLY A 361 -5.59 -2.18 9.57
CA GLY A 361 -6.69 -3.10 9.21
C GLY A 361 -7.87 -2.42 8.53
N LEU A 362 -7.73 -1.15 8.14
CA LEU A 362 -8.79 -0.36 7.55
C LEU A 362 -8.79 -0.48 6.03
N ALA A 363 -9.98 -0.53 5.44
CA ALA A 363 -10.17 -0.40 4.00
C ALA A 363 -10.60 1.03 3.65
N PRO A 364 -10.31 1.54 2.44
CA PRO A 364 -10.88 2.83 1.98
C PRO A 364 -12.41 2.82 1.89
N GLN A 365 -13.05 1.66 1.91
CA GLN A 365 -14.51 1.53 2.04
C GLN A 365 -15.04 1.65 3.47
N ALA A 366 -14.17 1.80 4.48
CA ALA A 366 -14.59 1.95 5.86
C ALA A 366 -15.67 3.05 5.93
N PRO A 367 -16.87 2.73 6.44
CA PRO A 367 -17.96 3.68 6.48
C PRO A 367 -17.66 4.74 7.53
N ILE A 368 -17.87 6.00 7.17
CA ILE A 368 -17.78 7.12 8.08
C ILE A 368 -19.15 7.80 8.20
N THR A 369 -19.43 8.31 9.38
CA THR A 369 -20.64 9.09 9.65
C THR A 369 -20.22 10.38 10.33
N VAL A 370 -20.62 11.52 9.74
CA VAL A 370 -20.30 12.83 10.28
C VAL A 370 -21.48 13.77 10.10
N ALA A 371 -21.84 14.47 11.17
CA ALA A 371 -22.89 15.48 11.18
C ALA A 371 -22.37 16.71 11.93
N GLN A 372 -22.07 17.77 11.19
CA GLN A 372 -21.44 18.98 11.72
C GLN A 372 -22.16 20.23 11.21
N ARG A 373 -22.18 21.28 12.02
CA ARG A 373 -22.71 22.62 11.70
C ARG A 373 -21.71 23.67 12.13
N ASP A 374 -21.62 24.74 11.36
CA ASP A 374 -20.74 25.89 11.64
C ASP A 374 -19.28 25.46 11.93
N THR A 375 -18.77 24.51 11.14
CA THR A 375 -17.41 23.96 11.27
C THR A 375 -16.48 24.52 10.19
N THR A 376 -15.21 24.13 10.18
CA THR A 376 -14.27 24.39 9.08
C THR A 376 -14.01 23.11 8.28
N VAL A 377 -13.37 23.22 7.12
CA VAL A 377 -12.88 22.05 6.36
C VAL A 377 -11.99 21.16 7.24
N GLU A 378 -11.06 21.75 8.00
CA GLU A 378 -10.19 21.02 8.93
C GLU A 378 -10.97 20.31 10.03
N GLY A 379 -11.93 21.01 10.67
CA GLY A 379 -12.76 20.44 11.72
C GLY A 379 -13.61 19.29 11.21
N LEU A 380 -14.16 19.42 10.01
CA LEU A 380 -14.90 18.36 9.33
C LEU A 380 -14.01 17.14 9.04
N LEU A 381 -12.81 17.34 8.48
CA LEU A 381 -11.87 16.25 8.20
C LEU A 381 -11.49 15.51 9.48
N LYS A 382 -11.08 16.24 10.53
CA LYS A 382 -10.67 15.67 11.83
C LYS A 382 -11.79 14.86 12.48
N GLU A 383 -12.99 15.42 12.54
CA GLU A 383 -14.13 14.73 13.14
C GLU A 383 -14.50 13.44 12.37
N ALA A 384 -14.51 13.52 11.03
CA ALA A 384 -14.95 12.41 10.20
C ALA A 384 -14.03 11.18 10.29
N ILE A 385 -12.73 11.39 10.51
CA ILE A 385 -11.73 10.31 10.55
C ILE A 385 -11.30 9.91 11.97
N ALA A 386 -11.64 10.69 13.00
CA ALA A 386 -11.30 10.39 14.39
C ALA A 386 -11.74 8.98 14.86
N PRO A 387 -12.94 8.46 14.50
CA PRO A 387 -13.35 7.10 14.88
C PRO A 387 -12.48 6.00 14.26
N LEU A 388 -11.70 6.32 13.23
CA LEU A 388 -10.80 5.39 12.56
C LEU A 388 -9.35 5.50 13.06
N GLU A 389 -9.10 6.30 14.11
CA GLU A 389 -7.75 6.55 14.66
C GLU A 389 -6.75 7.10 13.63
N LEU A 390 -7.27 7.91 12.69
CA LEU A 390 -6.48 8.60 11.68
C LEU A 390 -6.28 10.07 12.05
N GLU A 391 -5.22 10.67 11.51
CA GLU A 391 -4.85 12.08 11.68
C GLU A 391 -4.76 12.79 10.32
N VAL A 392 -5.08 14.09 10.35
CA VAL A 392 -4.95 15.00 9.21
C VAL A 392 -3.61 15.73 9.30
N THR A 393 -2.69 15.46 8.37
CA THR A 393 -1.38 16.12 8.30
C THR A 393 -1.35 17.09 7.11
N PRO A 394 -1.34 18.43 7.33
CA PRO A 394 -1.22 19.40 6.24
C PRO A 394 0.19 19.37 5.63
N THR A 395 0.26 19.48 4.30
CA THR A 395 1.52 19.60 3.54
C THR A 395 1.53 20.92 2.76
N GLU A 396 2.62 21.23 2.06
CA GLU A 396 2.69 22.41 1.18
C GLU A 396 1.73 22.32 -0.02
N LEU A 397 1.41 21.11 -0.47
CA LEU A 397 0.65 20.86 -1.70
C LEU A 397 -0.79 20.38 -1.44
N GLY A 398 -1.12 20.00 -0.22
CA GLY A 398 -2.44 19.49 0.13
C GLY A 398 -2.51 18.98 1.56
N VAL A 399 -3.24 17.90 1.75
CA VAL A 399 -3.46 17.24 3.04
C VAL A 399 -3.24 15.75 2.86
N VAL A 400 -2.60 15.11 3.83
CA VAL A 400 -2.46 13.64 3.91
C VAL A 400 -3.24 13.15 5.12
N ILE A 401 -4.11 12.15 4.91
CA ILE A 401 -4.76 11.40 5.99
C ILE A 401 -3.92 10.16 6.27
N THR A 402 -3.33 10.07 7.46
CA THR A 402 -2.39 9.00 7.85
C THR A 402 -2.57 8.61 9.33
N THR A 403 -1.77 7.68 9.82
CA THR A 403 -1.70 7.31 11.25
C THR A 403 -1.10 8.45 12.08
N PRO A 404 -1.54 8.64 13.34
CA PRO A 404 -1.07 9.72 14.17
C PRO A 404 0.42 9.62 14.49
N GLU A 405 1.09 10.74 14.74
CA GLU A 405 2.55 10.75 15.04
C GLU A 405 2.90 9.92 16.29
N THR A 406 1.97 9.79 17.25
CA THR A 406 2.13 8.92 18.43
C THR A 406 2.39 7.45 18.07
N SER A 407 1.93 6.99 16.91
CA SER A 407 2.23 5.64 16.39
C SER A 407 3.70 5.43 16.04
N GLN A 408 4.50 6.51 16.02
CA GLN A 408 5.95 6.47 15.80
C GLN A 408 6.74 6.21 17.08
N GLN A 409 6.08 6.18 18.24
CA GLN A 409 6.74 5.83 19.51
C GLN A 409 7.20 4.38 19.47
N GLN A 410 8.44 4.15 19.89
CA GLN A 410 8.98 2.82 19.98
C GLN A 410 8.43 2.11 21.20
N ARG A 411 8.03 0.86 21.03
CA ARG A 411 7.61 -0.03 22.10
C ARG A 411 8.31 -1.37 21.95
N GLU A 412 8.54 -2.01 23.09
CA GLU A 412 9.08 -3.35 23.13
C GLU A 412 7.93 -4.37 23.06
N LYS A 413 8.03 -5.35 22.16
CA LYS A 413 7.09 -6.46 22.03
C LYS A 413 7.83 -7.78 21.85
N GLN A 414 7.36 -8.80 22.56
CA GLN A 414 7.86 -10.16 22.44
C GLN A 414 7.02 -10.95 21.44
N TYR A 415 7.70 -11.70 20.58
CA TYR A 415 7.11 -12.61 19.61
C TYR A 415 7.57 -14.03 19.92
N PRO A 416 6.63 -15.00 20.10
CA PRO A 416 7.01 -16.39 20.13
C PRO A 416 7.59 -16.74 18.76
N VAL A 417 8.80 -17.29 18.69
CA VAL A 417 9.39 -17.74 17.43
C VAL A 417 9.95 -19.15 17.53
N MET A 418 9.81 -19.82 18.68
CA MET A 418 10.28 -21.19 18.91
C MET A 418 9.87 -22.18 17.80
N ASP A 419 8.66 -22.04 17.26
CA ASP A 419 8.14 -22.87 16.18
C ASP A 419 8.77 -22.59 14.81
N LEU A 420 9.37 -21.41 14.65
CA LEU A 420 10.08 -20.97 13.45
C LEU A 420 11.60 -21.17 13.55
N LEU A 421 12.15 -21.31 14.75
CA LEU A 421 13.57 -21.48 14.95
C LEU A 421 13.97 -22.96 14.82
N GLY A 422 15.11 -23.20 14.16
CA GLY A 422 15.78 -24.50 14.22
C GLY A 422 16.35 -24.75 15.63
N THR A 423 16.78 -25.98 15.89
CA THR A 423 17.47 -26.33 17.15
C THR A 423 18.86 -25.69 17.26
N ASP A 424 19.39 -25.16 16.17
CA ASP A 424 20.72 -24.60 16.07
C ASP A 424 20.72 -23.06 16.10
N GLU A 425 21.78 -22.51 16.71
CA GLU A 425 21.97 -21.06 16.84
C GLU A 425 22.14 -20.38 15.46
N ARG A 426 22.67 -21.11 14.46
CA ARG A 426 22.89 -20.58 13.11
C ARG A 426 21.57 -20.29 12.41
N SER A 427 20.60 -21.20 12.48
CA SER A 427 19.23 -20.98 11.97
C SER A 427 18.60 -19.75 12.61
N THR A 428 18.79 -19.58 13.93
CA THR A 428 18.28 -18.41 14.66
C THR A 428 18.88 -17.11 14.16
N ARG A 429 20.21 -17.04 14.01
CA ARG A 429 20.90 -15.86 13.47
C ARG A 429 20.50 -15.57 12.03
N THR A 430 20.29 -16.61 11.23
CA THR A 430 19.89 -16.52 9.82
C THR A 430 18.49 -15.90 9.70
N ILE A 431 17.50 -16.43 10.43
CA ILE A 431 16.14 -15.87 10.44
C ILE A 431 16.15 -14.42 10.95
N ALA A 432 16.89 -14.13 12.02
CA ALA A 432 17.02 -12.77 12.54
C ALA A 432 17.66 -11.80 11.54
N TYR A 433 18.61 -12.25 10.73
CA TYR A 433 19.21 -11.46 9.67
C TYR A 433 18.18 -11.17 8.56
N HIS A 434 17.55 -12.21 8.01
CA HIS A 434 16.59 -12.04 6.93
C HIS A 434 15.36 -11.23 7.35
N LEU A 435 14.86 -11.40 8.57
CA LEU A 435 13.76 -10.59 9.07
C LEU A 435 14.12 -9.09 9.09
N ARG A 436 15.35 -8.73 9.47
CA ARG A 436 15.80 -7.34 9.43
C ARG A 436 15.87 -6.80 8.00
N MET A 437 16.36 -7.59 7.06
CA MET A 437 16.44 -7.18 5.66
C MET A 437 15.06 -7.08 5.00
N LEU A 438 14.17 -8.04 5.26
CA LEU A 438 12.82 -8.11 4.70
C LEU A 438 11.84 -7.08 5.28
N THR A 439 12.16 -6.48 6.42
CA THR A 439 11.42 -5.33 7.00
C THR A 439 12.06 -3.97 6.65
N GLY A 440 13.20 -3.98 5.97
CA GLY A 440 13.97 -2.78 5.63
C GLY A 440 15.18 -2.59 6.56
N ALA A 441 16.37 -2.80 6.01
CA ALA A 441 17.63 -2.77 6.76
C ALA A 441 17.83 -1.47 7.55
N GLY A 442 17.61 -0.31 6.90
CA GLY A 442 17.82 1.02 7.51
C GLY A 442 16.94 1.36 8.72
N ARG A 443 15.96 0.51 9.05
CA ARG A 443 15.15 0.66 10.26
C ARG A 443 15.87 0.21 11.52
N TRP A 444 16.81 -0.71 11.40
CA TRP A 444 17.41 -1.40 12.56
C TRP A 444 18.69 -0.73 13.03
N GLU A 445 18.91 -0.71 14.35
CA GLU A 445 20.08 -0.12 15.03
C GLU A 445 21.42 -0.61 14.45
N LYS A 446 21.51 -1.90 14.11
CA LYS A 446 22.69 -2.49 13.47
C LYS A 446 23.05 -1.85 12.10
N PHE A 447 22.09 -1.17 11.48
CA PHE A 447 22.23 -0.45 10.22
C PHE A 447 21.98 1.06 10.38
N GLY A 448 22.10 1.60 11.60
CA GLY A 448 21.94 3.03 11.89
C GLY A 448 20.49 3.49 12.07
N GLY A 449 19.53 2.57 12.10
CA GLY A 449 18.14 2.86 12.39
C GLY A 449 17.84 2.95 13.89
N ARG A 450 16.55 3.03 14.24
CA ARG A 450 16.10 3.14 15.64
C ARG A 450 15.62 1.81 16.21
N ASP A 451 15.17 0.89 15.36
CA ASP A 451 14.51 -0.35 15.78
C ASP A 451 15.55 -1.37 16.24
N SER A 452 15.24 -2.16 17.27
CA SER A 452 16.14 -3.22 17.75
C SER A 452 15.45 -4.58 17.77
N LEU A 453 16.24 -5.64 17.55
CA LEU A 453 15.76 -7.03 17.53
C LEU A 453 16.78 -7.91 18.23
N THR A 454 16.34 -8.59 19.27
CA THR A 454 17.11 -9.56 20.03
C THR A 454 16.34 -10.88 20.09
N ILE A 455 17.05 -12.00 20.17
CA ILE A 455 16.43 -13.31 20.37
C ILE A 455 17.06 -13.93 21.61
N VAL A 456 16.24 -14.14 22.64
CA VAL A 456 16.64 -14.70 23.93
C VAL A 456 15.64 -15.81 24.29
N ASN A 457 16.14 -16.97 24.70
CA ASN A 457 15.30 -18.11 25.09
C ASN A 457 14.19 -18.46 24.07
N GLN A 458 14.53 -18.41 22.77
CA GLN A 458 13.60 -18.69 21.66
C GLN A 458 12.40 -17.74 21.56
N GLN A 459 12.47 -16.61 22.26
CA GLN A 459 11.58 -15.47 22.10
C GLN A 459 12.32 -14.35 21.38
N MET A 460 11.63 -13.72 20.44
CA MET A 460 12.17 -12.57 19.72
C MET A 460 11.58 -11.31 20.32
N THR A 461 12.45 -10.49 20.91
CA THR A 461 12.10 -9.18 21.43
C THR A 461 12.42 -8.15 20.35
N VAL A 462 11.41 -7.36 19.98
CA VAL A 462 11.54 -6.26 19.02
C VAL A 462 11.19 -4.97 19.72
N ASN A 463 12.05 -3.96 19.63
CA ASN A 463 11.72 -2.58 19.99
C ASN A 463 11.52 -1.79 18.70
N SER A 464 10.29 -1.37 18.41
CA SER A 464 9.94 -0.72 17.15
C SER A 464 8.70 0.16 17.32
N ASN A 465 8.42 1.01 16.34
CA ASN A 465 7.11 1.64 16.20
C ASN A 465 6.03 0.65 15.72
N ASP A 466 4.78 1.10 15.68
CA ASP A 466 3.63 0.25 15.30
C ASP A 466 3.75 -0.31 13.89
N ALA A 467 4.24 0.50 12.95
CA ALA A 467 4.46 0.06 11.58
C ALA A 467 5.44 -1.12 11.50
N GLY A 468 6.54 -1.08 12.27
CA GLY A 468 7.50 -2.19 12.28
C GLY A 468 6.97 -3.42 13.01
N HIS A 469 6.18 -3.24 14.07
CA HIS A 469 5.51 -4.37 14.73
C HIS A 469 4.54 -5.10 13.81
N THR A 470 3.74 -4.36 13.03
CA THR A 470 2.83 -4.94 12.04
C THR A 470 3.59 -5.67 10.95
N GLU A 471 4.69 -5.09 10.44
CA GLU A 471 5.50 -5.72 9.40
C GLU A 471 6.21 -6.99 9.89
N VAL A 472 6.80 -6.97 11.08
CA VAL A 472 7.41 -8.15 11.72
C VAL A 472 6.35 -9.23 11.95
N GLN A 473 5.22 -8.89 12.56
CA GLN A 473 4.15 -9.86 12.84
C GLN A 473 3.63 -10.50 11.55
N ARG A 474 3.49 -9.69 10.49
CA ARG A 474 3.12 -10.17 9.16
C ARG A 474 4.13 -11.19 8.66
N LEU A 475 5.42 -10.85 8.60
CA LEU A 475 6.46 -11.75 8.08
C LEU A 475 6.59 -13.05 8.88
N LEU A 476 6.42 -13.02 10.21
CA LEU A 476 6.46 -14.23 11.02
C LEU A 476 5.28 -15.16 10.73
N ASN A 477 4.05 -14.63 10.66
CA ASN A 477 2.87 -15.45 10.34
C ASN A 477 2.89 -15.94 8.90
N GLN A 478 3.43 -15.14 8.02
CA GLN A 478 3.77 -15.54 6.68
C GLN A 478 4.70 -16.77 6.70
N LEU A 479 5.86 -16.71 7.37
CA LEU A 479 6.76 -17.87 7.50
C LEU A 479 6.08 -19.10 8.10
N ARG A 480 5.15 -18.92 9.06
CA ARG A 480 4.37 -20.02 9.63
C ARG A 480 3.51 -20.72 8.60
N ILE A 481 2.71 -19.96 7.84
CA ILE A 481 1.86 -20.50 6.78
C ILE A 481 2.70 -21.22 5.72
N ALA A 482 3.83 -20.64 5.32
CA ALA A 482 4.75 -21.25 4.39
C ALA A 482 5.24 -22.64 4.86
N ARG A 483 5.43 -22.81 6.17
CA ARG A 483 5.88 -24.07 6.80
C ARG A 483 4.74 -24.96 7.30
N GLY A 484 3.48 -24.61 7.02
CA GLY A 484 2.30 -25.37 7.48
C GLY A 484 2.05 -25.30 8.99
N LEU A 485 2.49 -24.21 9.65
CA LEU A 485 2.28 -23.94 11.07
C LEU A 485 1.07 -23.03 11.29
N ALA A 486 0.48 -23.10 12.48
CA ALA A 486 -0.67 -22.29 12.85
C ALA A 486 -0.28 -20.80 13.04
N VAL A 487 -1.09 -19.89 12.52
CA VAL A 487 -0.92 -18.44 12.67
C VAL A 487 -1.10 -18.03 14.14
N GLN A 488 -0.27 -17.09 14.62
CA GLN A 488 -0.28 -16.61 16.02
C GLN A 488 -0.81 -15.17 16.14
N SER A 489 -1.70 -14.74 15.25
CA SER A 489 -2.27 -13.39 15.26
C SER A 489 -3.76 -13.43 15.04
N GLU A 490 -4.44 -12.44 15.61
CA GLU A 490 -5.87 -12.17 15.42
C GLU A 490 -6.16 -11.42 14.12
N GLN A 491 -5.11 -10.99 13.40
CA GLN A 491 -5.28 -10.29 12.13
C GLN A 491 -5.89 -11.20 11.05
N PRO A 492 -6.61 -10.63 10.08
CA PRO A 492 -7.27 -11.41 9.03
C PRO A 492 -6.29 -12.27 8.22
N GLU A 493 -6.67 -13.52 7.93
CA GLU A 493 -5.83 -14.48 7.19
C GLU A 493 -5.43 -13.98 5.79
N ARG A 494 -6.25 -13.13 5.17
CA ARG A 494 -5.96 -12.49 3.87
C ARG A 494 -4.64 -11.70 3.84
N TRP A 495 -4.16 -11.23 4.98
CA TRP A 495 -2.86 -10.55 5.10
C TRP A 495 -1.65 -11.48 4.94
N TYR A 496 -1.90 -12.78 5.07
CA TYR A 496 -0.90 -13.82 5.03
C TYR A 496 -1.10 -14.75 3.84
N SER A 497 -1.80 -14.28 2.80
CA SER A 497 -2.05 -15.06 1.58
C SER A 497 -0.76 -15.41 0.85
N GLY A 498 -0.49 -16.72 0.66
CA GLY A 498 0.67 -17.28 -0.04
C GLY A 498 0.83 -16.89 -1.51
N THR A 499 0.00 -15.97 -2.01
CA THR A 499 -0.08 -15.51 -3.39
C THR A 499 0.30 -14.03 -3.46
N THR A 500 1.13 -13.65 -4.43
CA THR A 500 1.53 -12.25 -4.62
C THR A 500 0.33 -11.34 -4.88
N ARG A 501 0.40 -10.06 -4.47
CA ARG A 501 -0.72 -9.11 -4.68
C ARG A 501 -1.14 -9.01 -6.14
N VAL A 502 -0.18 -8.87 -7.04
CA VAL A 502 -0.43 -8.82 -8.50
C VAL A 502 -1.18 -10.07 -8.96
N ARG A 503 -0.73 -11.25 -8.53
CA ARG A 503 -1.35 -12.52 -8.93
C ARG A 503 -2.77 -12.67 -8.40
N ARG A 504 -3.06 -12.18 -7.20
CA ARG A 504 -4.43 -12.14 -6.66
C ARG A 504 -5.34 -11.23 -7.48
N CYS A 505 -4.80 -10.10 -7.94
CA CYS A 505 -5.53 -9.14 -8.76
C CYS A 505 -5.57 -9.48 -10.25
N GLN A 506 -4.79 -10.46 -10.72
CA GLN A 506 -4.60 -10.69 -12.16
C GLN A 506 -5.90 -10.89 -12.91
N GLN A 507 -6.87 -11.61 -12.34
CA GLN A 507 -8.17 -11.83 -12.96
C GLN A 507 -8.91 -10.51 -13.18
N GLN A 508 -8.96 -9.65 -12.17
CA GLN A 508 -9.63 -8.36 -12.25
C GLN A 508 -8.86 -7.37 -13.15
N LEU A 509 -7.52 -7.36 -13.07
CA LEU A 509 -6.67 -6.54 -13.95
C LEU A 509 -6.79 -6.94 -15.43
N SER A 510 -7.13 -8.20 -15.70
CA SER A 510 -7.39 -8.70 -17.06
C SER A 510 -8.81 -8.41 -17.54
N GLN A 511 -9.69 -7.86 -16.69
CA GLN A 511 -11.05 -7.50 -17.09
C GLN A 511 -11.02 -6.45 -18.20
N GLU A 512 -11.74 -6.71 -19.28
CA GLU A 512 -11.84 -5.79 -20.40
C GLU A 512 -12.69 -4.56 -20.04
N VAL A 513 -12.17 -3.38 -20.31
CA VAL A 513 -12.80 -2.08 -20.09
C VAL A 513 -12.99 -1.37 -21.43
N THR A 514 -14.15 -0.71 -21.57
CA THR A 514 -14.45 0.18 -22.68
C THR A 514 -14.78 1.56 -22.12
N LEU A 515 -14.04 2.57 -22.55
CA LEU A 515 -14.18 3.95 -22.09
C LEU A 515 -13.84 4.91 -23.23
N TYR A 516 -14.74 5.87 -23.48
CA TYR A 516 -14.60 6.87 -24.55
C TYR A 516 -14.76 8.29 -24.00
N ALA A 517 -13.64 8.87 -23.59
CA ALA A 517 -13.51 10.29 -23.25
C ALA A 517 -12.82 11.02 -24.40
N VAL A 518 -13.59 11.28 -25.46
CA VAL A 518 -13.13 12.02 -26.66
C VAL A 518 -12.94 13.49 -26.34
N ARG A 519 -13.78 14.04 -25.45
CA ARG A 519 -13.61 15.37 -24.89
C ARG A 519 -12.63 15.31 -23.73
N SER A 520 -11.83 16.36 -23.60
CA SER A 520 -10.95 16.48 -22.46
C SER A 520 -11.78 16.66 -21.19
N ILE A 521 -11.66 15.72 -20.25
CA ILE A 521 -12.30 15.74 -18.94
C ILE A 521 -11.24 15.66 -17.84
N ALA A 522 -11.60 15.94 -16.59
CA ALA A 522 -10.62 15.92 -15.50
C ALA A 522 -10.08 14.49 -15.28
N PHE A 523 -8.80 14.37 -14.95
CA PHE A 523 -8.16 13.08 -14.68
C PHE A 523 -8.89 12.28 -13.61
N ARG A 524 -9.38 12.94 -12.55
CA ARG A 524 -10.18 12.29 -11.52
C ARG A 524 -11.49 11.70 -12.05
N GLU A 525 -12.18 12.40 -12.94
CA GLU A 525 -13.42 11.89 -13.55
C GLU A 525 -13.16 10.62 -14.37
N LEU A 526 -12.01 10.53 -15.05
CA LEU A 526 -11.58 9.30 -15.72
C LEU A 526 -11.34 8.16 -14.74
N VAL A 527 -10.68 8.43 -13.61
CA VAL A 527 -10.44 7.42 -12.57
C VAL A 527 -11.78 6.93 -12.00
N GLN A 528 -12.71 7.84 -11.69
CA GLN A 528 -14.03 7.48 -11.19
C GLN A 528 -14.86 6.69 -12.21
N GLU A 529 -14.76 7.02 -13.50
CA GLU A 529 -15.37 6.22 -14.57
C GLU A 529 -14.77 4.81 -14.65
N LEU A 530 -13.45 4.66 -14.47
CA LEU A 530 -12.80 3.34 -14.40
C LEU A 530 -13.24 2.54 -13.17
N GLU A 531 -13.31 3.16 -11.99
CA GLU A 531 -13.86 2.53 -10.78
C GLU A 531 -15.30 2.06 -11.02
N SER A 532 -16.16 2.88 -11.62
CA SER A 532 -17.56 2.53 -11.86
C SER A 532 -17.77 1.36 -12.83
N ARG A 533 -16.78 1.08 -13.69
CA ARG A 533 -16.82 0.02 -14.71
C ARG A 533 -16.10 -1.25 -14.26
N THR A 534 -15.33 -1.16 -13.18
CA THR A 534 -14.55 -2.26 -12.64
C THR A 534 -15.01 -2.56 -11.22
N SER A 535 -14.50 -3.65 -10.63
CA SER A 535 -14.69 -3.90 -9.20
C SER A 535 -13.60 -3.27 -8.34
N PHE A 536 -12.63 -2.60 -8.95
CA PHE A 536 -11.52 -1.98 -8.23
C PHE A 536 -11.92 -0.64 -7.64
N GLN A 537 -11.47 -0.43 -6.41
CA GLN A 537 -11.26 0.90 -5.88
C GLN A 537 -9.92 1.41 -6.37
N ILE A 538 -9.88 2.66 -6.78
CA ILE A 538 -8.71 3.33 -7.28
C ILE A 538 -8.54 4.63 -6.51
N VAL A 539 -7.60 4.61 -5.57
CA VAL A 539 -7.19 5.81 -4.85
C VAL A 539 -6.03 6.47 -5.57
N VAL A 540 -5.94 7.79 -5.46
CA VAL A 540 -4.89 8.58 -6.11
C VAL A 540 -4.04 9.24 -5.04
N ASN A 541 -2.73 9.06 -5.13
CA ASN A 541 -1.76 9.74 -4.29
C ASN A 541 -1.56 11.18 -4.79
N TRP A 542 -2.49 12.07 -4.45
CA TRP A 542 -2.45 13.45 -4.93
C TRP A 542 -1.21 14.20 -4.48
N GLN A 543 -0.64 13.85 -3.32
CA GLN A 543 0.63 14.40 -2.83
C GLN A 543 1.77 14.09 -3.82
N ALA A 544 1.98 12.82 -4.16
CA ALA A 544 3.02 12.41 -5.10
C ALA A 544 2.78 13.01 -6.51
N LEU A 545 1.52 13.05 -6.97
CA LEU A 545 1.16 13.65 -8.26
C LEU A 545 1.46 15.15 -8.29
N ALA A 546 1.12 15.88 -7.22
CA ALA A 546 1.38 17.31 -7.11
C ALA A 546 2.90 17.59 -7.07
N GLU A 547 3.69 16.78 -6.36
CA GLU A 547 5.16 16.89 -6.36
C GLU A 547 5.75 16.67 -7.76
N ALA A 548 5.12 15.82 -8.57
CA ALA A 548 5.48 15.62 -9.98
C ALA A 548 4.90 16.67 -10.95
N GLY A 549 4.20 17.70 -10.44
CA GLY A 549 3.64 18.78 -11.25
C GLY A 549 2.29 18.48 -11.89
N TRP A 550 1.57 17.45 -11.45
CA TRP A 550 0.26 17.08 -11.98
C TRP A 550 -0.87 17.55 -11.06
N PRO A 551 -1.62 18.61 -11.43
CA PRO A 551 -2.77 19.04 -10.63
C PRO A 551 -3.91 18.02 -10.69
N TRP A 552 -4.76 18.02 -9.66
CA TRP A 552 -5.86 17.07 -9.52
C TRP A 552 -6.94 17.18 -10.62
N ASP A 553 -7.06 18.36 -11.24
CA ASP A 553 -7.98 18.64 -12.35
C ASP A 553 -7.31 18.58 -13.73
N THR A 554 -6.17 17.90 -13.85
CA THR A 554 -5.45 17.74 -15.12
C THR A 554 -6.40 17.24 -16.22
N PRO A 555 -6.59 17.99 -17.32
CA PRO A 555 -7.49 17.60 -18.39
C PRO A 555 -6.88 16.46 -19.23
N ARG A 556 -7.65 15.40 -19.48
CA ARG A 556 -7.20 14.19 -20.17
C ARG A 556 -8.27 13.64 -21.12
N THR A 557 -7.81 12.95 -22.14
CA THR A 557 -8.65 12.15 -23.05
C THR A 557 -8.21 10.70 -22.97
N LEU A 558 -9.16 9.77 -23.13
CA LEU A 558 -8.90 8.34 -23.15
C LEU A 558 -9.91 7.67 -24.05
N SER A 559 -9.45 6.89 -25.01
CA SER A 559 -10.32 6.11 -25.91
C SER A 559 -9.81 4.69 -25.99
N VAL A 560 -10.51 3.79 -25.31
CA VAL A 560 -10.19 2.36 -25.22
C VAL A 560 -11.45 1.54 -25.46
N GLN A 561 -11.31 0.43 -26.18
CA GLN A 561 -12.39 -0.49 -26.50
C GLN A 561 -11.93 -1.90 -26.17
N ALA A 562 -12.64 -2.56 -25.25
CA ALA A 562 -12.38 -3.94 -24.83
C ALA A 562 -10.89 -4.21 -24.55
N LEU A 563 -10.24 -3.31 -23.80
CA LEU A 563 -8.85 -3.50 -23.39
C LEU A 563 -8.79 -3.94 -21.93
N PRO A 564 -7.90 -4.88 -21.56
CA PRO A 564 -7.62 -5.19 -20.16
C PRO A 564 -7.39 -3.94 -19.31
N LEU A 565 -7.82 -3.97 -18.06
CA LEU A 565 -7.71 -2.84 -17.15
C LEU A 565 -6.25 -2.41 -16.94
N ASP A 566 -5.32 -3.35 -16.78
CA ASP A 566 -3.88 -3.04 -16.66
C ASP A 566 -3.36 -2.21 -17.85
N THR A 567 -3.68 -2.65 -19.06
CA THR A 567 -3.32 -2.01 -20.32
C THR A 567 -4.01 -0.66 -20.48
N THR A 568 -5.23 -0.54 -19.95
CA THR A 568 -6.00 0.71 -19.93
C THR A 568 -5.36 1.73 -18.98
N LEU A 569 -4.96 1.30 -17.77
CA LEU A 569 -4.25 2.13 -16.81
C LEU A 569 -2.89 2.56 -17.36
N GLU A 570 -2.10 1.65 -17.95
CA GLU A 570 -0.83 2.01 -18.60
C GLU A 570 -1.02 3.07 -19.68
N LYS A 571 -2.05 2.96 -20.52
CA LYS A 571 -2.37 3.96 -21.55
C LYS A 571 -2.78 5.31 -20.98
N LEU A 572 -3.51 5.30 -19.86
CA LEU A 572 -3.96 6.52 -19.17
C LEU A 572 -2.79 7.23 -18.47
N LEU A 573 -1.96 6.47 -17.75
CA LEU A 573 -0.95 6.95 -16.81
C LEU A 573 0.42 7.19 -17.47
N GLY A 574 0.79 6.35 -18.44
CA GLY A 574 2.10 6.39 -19.11
C GLY A 574 2.48 7.75 -19.68
N PRO A 575 1.58 8.49 -20.37
CA PRO A 575 1.92 9.81 -20.90
C PRO A 575 2.15 10.89 -19.82
N MET A 576 1.75 10.63 -18.57
CA MET A 576 2.05 11.48 -17.41
C MET A 576 3.25 10.99 -16.57
N GLN A 577 3.90 9.90 -16.99
CA GLN A 577 4.93 9.21 -16.20
C GLN A 577 4.43 8.77 -14.82
N LEU A 578 3.13 8.49 -14.73
CA LEU A 578 2.51 7.90 -13.56
C LEU A 578 2.49 6.38 -13.69
N THR A 579 2.32 5.71 -12.56
CA THR A 579 2.13 4.27 -12.47
C THR A 579 0.98 3.97 -11.52
N PHE A 580 0.63 2.69 -11.41
CA PHE A 580 -0.24 2.22 -10.35
C PHE A 580 0.45 1.09 -9.60
N ARG A 581 0.05 0.89 -8.34
CA ARG A 581 0.37 -0.32 -7.58
C ARG A 581 -0.90 -0.96 -7.03
N VAL A 582 -0.86 -2.27 -6.91
CA VAL A 582 -1.85 -3.11 -6.26
C VAL A 582 -1.59 -3.07 -4.75
N VAL A 583 -2.52 -2.52 -3.99
CA VAL A 583 -2.43 -2.41 -2.54
C VAL A 583 -2.97 -3.68 -1.89
N ASP A 584 -4.14 -4.14 -2.35
CA ASP A 584 -4.77 -5.40 -1.97
C ASP A 584 -5.57 -5.98 -3.15
N ASP A 585 -6.46 -6.95 -2.87
CA ASP A 585 -7.22 -7.70 -3.89
C ASP A 585 -8.27 -6.85 -4.64
N GLU A 586 -8.63 -5.67 -4.12
CA GLU A 586 -9.68 -4.80 -4.66
C GLU A 586 -9.28 -3.32 -4.69
N LEU A 587 -8.04 -2.98 -4.31
CA LEU A 587 -7.55 -1.60 -4.18
C LEU A 587 -6.28 -1.37 -5.01
N LEU A 588 -6.35 -0.38 -5.89
CA LEU A 588 -5.22 0.17 -6.63
C LEU A 588 -4.89 1.57 -6.11
N GLU A 589 -3.60 1.89 -6.00
CA GLU A 589 -3.12 3.25 -5.79
C GLU A 589 -2.47 3.75 -7.09
N ILE A 590 -2.95 4.85 -7.63
CA ILE A 590 -2.26 5.60 -8.68
C ILE A 590 -1.25 6.54 -8.01
N THR A 591 0.01 6.46 -8.44
CA THR A 591 1.10 7.28 -7.90
C THR A 591 2.16 7.58 -8.99
N THR A 592 3.24 8.27 -8.63
CA THR A 592 4.40 8.46 -9.50
C THR A 592 5.30 7.24 -9.47
N LEU A 593 6.08 7.02 -10.53
CA LEU A 593 7.08 5.94 -10.52
C LEU A 593 8.13 6.16 -9.41
N ALA A 594 8.51 7.40 -9.13
CA ALA A 594 9.48 7.71 -8.09
C ALA A 594 8.98 7.31 -6.70
N ASP A 595 7.72 7.61 -6.38
CA ASP A 595 7.07 7.22 -5.12
C ASP A 595 6.88 5.70 -5.03
N GLU A 596 6.45 5.05 -6.12
CA GLU A 596 6.33 3.58 -6.16
C GLU A 596 7.66 2.88 -5.89
N LEU A 597 8.77 3.38 -6.45
CA LEU A 597 10.10 2.80 -6.25
C LEU A 597 10.64 2.96 -4.82
N GLN A 598 10.09 3.90 -4.04
CA GLN A 598 10.42 4.05 -2.61
C GLN A 598 9.59 3.10 -1.73
N LYS A 599 8.46 2.60 -2.24
CA LYS A 599 7.56 1.68 -1.54
C LYS A 599 8.01 0.23 -1.75
N MET A 600 8.78 -0.26 -0.78
CA MET A 600 9.28 -1.63 -0.79
C MET A 600 8.22 -2.61 -0.29
N ASP A 601 7.80 -3.53 -1.16
CA ASP A 601 6.88 -4.60 -0.83
C ASP A 601 7.62 -5.91 -0.60
N THR A 602 7.25 -6.64 0.45
CA THR A 602 7.71 -8.01 0.67
C THR A 602 6.65 -8.99 0.20
N GLU A 603 6.98 -9.69 -0.88
CA GLU A 603 6.19 -10.72 -1.54
C GLU A 603 6.90 -12.07 -1.42
N TRP A 604 6.19 -13.13 -1.76
CA TRP A 604 6.72 -14.48 -1.73
C TRP A 604 6.28 -15.32 -2.92
N TYR A 605 7.10 -16.31 -3.24
CA TYR A 605 6.92 -17.11 -4.42
C TYR A 605 7.09 -18.59 -4.08
N ASP A 606 6.15 -19.39 -4.56
CA ASP A 606 6.32 -20.84 -4.53
C ASP A 606 7.31 -21.26 -5.60
N VAL A 607 8.52 -21.60 -5.17
CA VAL A 607 9.62 -22.02 -6.05
C VAL A 607 9.90 -23.52 -5.94
N SER A 608 9.08 -24.28 -5.22
CA SER A 608 9.22 -25.74 -5.09
C SER A 608 9.29 -26.43 -6.46
N ASN A 609 8.47 -25.96 -7.39
CA ASN A 609 8.45 -26.44 -8.76
C ASN A 609 9.61 -25.91 -9.61
N MET A 610 10.24 -24.80 -9.22
CA MET A 610 11.29 -24.13 -10.00
C MET A 610 12.69 -24.59 -9.65
N ILE A 611 12.97 -24.91 -8.39
CA ILE A 611 14.30 -25.32 -7.92
C ILE A 611 14.86 -26.50 -8.74
N PRO A 612 14.10 -27.58 -8.99
CA PRO A 612 14.59 -28.69 -9.83
C PRO A 612 14.76 -28.32 -11.32
N ARG A 613 14.31 -27.14 -11.73
CA ARG A 613 14.31 -26.67 -13.14
C ARG A 613 15.43 -25.69 -13.42
N LEU A 614 16.11 -25.17 -12.39
CA LEU A 614 17.22 -24.26 -12.60
C LEU A 614 18.43 -25.01 -13.18
N PRO A 615 19.24 -24.36 -14.05
CA PRO A 615 20.50 -24.92 -14.50
C PRO A 615 21.37 -25.36 -13.33
N ALA A 616 22.10 -26.47 -13.48
CA ALA A 616 22.99 -26.97 -12.43
C ALA A 616 23.97 -25.86 -11.99
N GLY A 617 24.04 -25.63 -10.67
CA GLY A 617 24.88 -24.58 -10.07
C GLY A 617 24.26 -23.19 -10.03
N LYS A 618 23.07 -22.98 -10.58
CA LYS A 618 22.34 -21.71 -10.49
C LYS A 618 21.33 -21.77 -9.35
N SER A 619 21.48 -20.89 -8.37
CA SER A 619 20.50 -20.73 -7.29
C SER A 619 19.29 -19.92 -7.76
N ILE A 620 18.16 -20.03 -7.05
CA ILE A 620 16.95 -19.26 -7.38
C ILE A 620 17.15 -17.77 -7.13
N GLU A 621 17.93 -17.41 -6.12
CA GLU A 621 18.33 -16.03 -5.81
C GLU A 621 19.17 -15.45 -6.95
N GLN A 622 20.14 -16.22 -7.47
CA GLN A 622 20.90 -15.80 -8.64
C GLN A 622 20.00 -15.57 -9.86
N HIS A 623 18.97 -16.41 -10.06
CA HIS A 623 18.01 -16.17 -11.13
C HIS A 623 17.25 -14.86 -10.96
N VAL A 624 16.78 -14.54 -9.75
CA VAL A 624 16.11 -13.27 -9.45
C VAL A 624 17.04 -12.08 -9.64
N HIS A 625 18.30 -12.18 -9.19
CA HIS A 625 19.31 -11.14 -9.42
C HIS A 625 19.59 -10.89 -10.90
N GLU A 626 19.57 -11.92 -11.75
CA GLU A 626 19.75 -11.76 -13.19
C GLU A 626 18.53 -11.13 -13.87
N VAL A 627 17.31 -11.47 -13.42
CA VAL A 627 16.05 -10.95 -13.99
C VAL A 627 15.88 -9.46 -13.65
N VAL A 628 16.07 -9.10 -12.38
CA VAL A 628 15.82 -7.74 -11.88
C VAL A 628 17.08 -6.88 -12.01
N GLY A 629 18.26 -7.48 -11.89
CA GLY A 629 19.55 -6.79 -11.83
C GLY A 629 20.07 -6.66 -10.40
N ILE A 630 21.31 -7.09 -10.17
CA ILE A 630 21.93 -7.16 -8.82
C ILE A 630 21.95 -5.82 -8.08
N ARG A 631 22.03 -4.70 -8.80
CA ARG A 631 22.03 -3.33 -8.24
C ARG A 631 20.78 -2.97 -7.44
N HIS A 632 19.68 -3.70 -7.63
CA HIS A 632 18.44 -3.48 -6.90
C HIS A 632 18.43 -4.18 -5.54
N PHE A 633 19.42 -5.03 -5.25
CA PHE A 633 19.52 -5.80 -4.02
C PHE A 633 20.69 -5.33 -3.16
N ASP A 634 20.61 -5.61 -1.86
CA ASP A 634 21.64 -5.37 -0.85
C ASP A 634 23.05 -5.82 -1.29
N VAL A 635 23.17 -6.98 -1.91
CA VAL A 635 24.44 -7.50 -2.46
C VAL A 635 25.05 -6.61 -3.55
N GLY A 636 24.25 -5.78 -4.21
CA GLY A 636 24.67 -4.80 -5.21
C GLY A 636 24.54 -3.34 -4.74
N GLY A 637 24.33 -3.10 -3.44
CA GLY A 637 24.15 -1.77 -2.86
C GLY A 637 22.74 -1.19 -2.98
N GLY A 638 21.77 -1.96 -3.47
CA GLY A 638 20.35 -1.59 -3.51
C GLY A 638 19.64 -1.84 -2.18
N MET A 639 18.34 -1.51 -2.14
CA MET A 639 17.50 -1.70 -0.95
C MET A 639 16.72 -3.03 -0.93
N GLY A 640 16.73 -3.76 -2.03
CA GLY A 640 16.03 -5.03 -2.17
C GLY A 640 16.72 -6.17 -1.44
N HIS A 641 15.96 -7.22 -1.16
CA HIS A 641 16.49 -8.43 -0.53
C HIS A 641 15.76 -9.66 -1.06
N VAL A 642 16.48 -10.78 -1.16
CA VAL A 642 15.93 -12.08 -1.56
C VAL A 642 16.39 -13.15 -0.58
N TYR A 643 15.47 -14.03 -0.17
CA TYR A 643 15.73 -15.09 0.80
C TYR A 643 14.92 -16.33 0.44
N LEU A 644 15.60 -17.47 0.26
CA LEU A 644 14.95 -18.78 0.13
C LEU A 644 14.79 -19.43 1.50
N ASP A 645 13.55 -19.65 1.93
CA ASP A 645 13.27 -20.46 3.10
C ASP A 645 13.29 -21.95 2.71
N GLU A 646 14.43 -22.61 2.90
CA GLU A 646 14.61 -24.01 2.53
C GLU A 646 13.53 -24.96 3.08
N PRO A 647 13.07 -24.86 4.35
CA PRO A 647 12.04 -25.76 4.87
C PRO A 647 10.71 -25.68 4.13
N SER A 648 10.31 -24.48 3.69
CA SER A 648 9.05 -24.28 2.97
C SER A 648 9.19 -24.26 1.45
N GLN A 649 10.43 -24.20 0.93
CA GLN A 649 10.72 -24.01 -0.50
C GLN A 649 10.03 -22.75 -1.06
N LYS A 650 9.89 -21.71 -0.22
CA LYS A 650 9.33 -20.42 -0.61
C LYS A 650 10.43 -19.37 -0.69
N LEU A 651 10.36 -18.55 -1.74
CA LEU A 651 11.28 -17.43 -1.94
C LEU A 651 10.62 -16.14 -1.47
N PHE A 652 11.21 -15.47 -0.49
CA PHE A 652 10.82 -14.14 -0.04
C PHE A 652 11.61 -13.10 -0.82
N VAL A 653 10.92 -12.10 -1.36
CA VAL A 653 11.52 -11.03 -2.15
C VAL A 653 10.98 -9.70 -1.65
N ARG A 654 11.87 -8.80 -1.23
CA ARG A 654 11.56 -7.41 -0.92
C ARG A 654 12.03 -6.51 -2.05
N LEU A 655 11.11 -5.93 -2.79
CA LEU A 655 11.34 -5.04 -3.93
C LEU A 655 10.14 -4.09 -4.11
N PRO A 656 10.30 -2.96 -4.82
CA PRO A 656 9.17 -2.23 -5.38
C PRO A 656 8.32 -3.14 -6.27
N GLN A 657 7.01 -2.91 -6.29
CA GLN A 657 6.07 -3.78 -6.98
C GLN A 657 6.29 -3.85 -8.49
N SER A 658 6.73 -2.76 -9.10
CA SER A 658 7.12 -2.71 -10.51
C SER A 658 8.25 -3.69 -10.84
N LEU A 659 9.17 -3.93 -9.91
CA LEU A 659 10.22 -4.96 -10.02
C LEU A 659 9.71 -6.35 -9.62
N GLN A 660 8.80 -6.46 -8.65
CA GLN A 660 8.13 -7.73 -8.32
C GLN A 660 7.38 -8.30 -9.53
N PHE A 661 6.79 -7.45 -10.38
CA PHE A 661 6.15 -7.86 -11.62
C PHE A 661 7.12 -8.57 -12.58
N LEU A 662 8.37 -8.11 -12.65
CA LEU A 662 9.41 -8.77 -13.46
C LEU A 662 9.74 -10.17 -12.92
N VAL A 663 9.82 -10.31 -11.59
CA VAL A 663 10.04 -11.61 -10.93
C VAL A 663 8.87 -12.56 -11.24
N GLU A 664 7.63 -12.14 -11.00
CA GLU A 664 6.43 -12.94 -11.27
C GLU A 664 6.37 -13.37 -12.73
N ARG A 665 6.57 -12.44 -13.68
CA ARG A 665 6.57 -12.74 -15.11
C ARG A 665 7.66 -13.73 -15.50
N SER A 666 8.86 -13.61 -14.91
CA SER A 666 9.94 -14.56 -15.17
C SER A 666 9.58 -15.97 -14.70
N PHE A 667 8.90 -16.09 -13.56
CA PHE A 667 8.48 -17.36 -12.99
C PHE A 667 7.34 -17.98 -13.80
N LEU A 668 6.34 -17.19 -14.21
CA LEU A 668 5.25 -17.64 -15.10
C LEU A 668 5.80 -18.14 -16.45
N ASN A 669 6.69 -17.39 -17.09
CA ASN A 669 7.32 -17.81 -18.34
C ASN A 669 8.08 -19.14 -18.19
N ALA A 670 8.78 -19.34 -17.06
CA ALA A 670 9.49 -20.58 -16.76
C ALA A 670 8.53 -21.76 -16.52
N LEU A 671 7.33 -21.52 -15.99
CA LEU A 671 6.29 -22.54 -15.84
C LEU A 671 5.68 -22.93 -17.20
N ASP A 672 5.34 -21.94 -18.04
CA ASP A 672 4.68 -22.14 -19.34
C ASP A 672 5.58 -22.85 -20.35
N ALA A 673 6.85 -22.46 -20.45
CA ALA A 673 7.82 -23.08 -21.36
C ALA A 673 7.92 -24.61 -21.18
N ARG A 674 7.71 -25.10 -19.94
CA ARG A 674 7.72 -26.54 -19.65
C ARG A 674 6.39 -27.23 -19.97
N GLN A 675 5.25 -26.58 -19.74
CA GLN A 675 3.96 -27.13 -20.18
C GLN A 675 3.96 -27.32 -21.69
N ALA A 676 4.58 -26.39 -22.44
CA ALA A 676 4.80 -26.51 -23.87
C ALA A 676 5.77 -27.64 -24.24
N ALA A 677 6.84 -27.88 -23.46
CA ALA A 677 7.80 -28.96 -23.73
C ALA A 677 7.31 -30.37 -23.32
N THR A 678 6.30 -30.46 -22.46
CA THR A 678 5.71 -31.73 -22.01
C THR A 678 4.57 -32.21 -22.93
N ARG A 679 3.95 -31.26 -23.65
CA ARG A 679 2.99 -31.54 -24.72
C ARG A 679 3.73 -31.87 -26.01
#